data_AF-A0A914WAE4-F1
#
_entry.id   AF-A0A914WAE4-F1
#
_cell.length_a   1.000
_cell.length_b   1.000
_cell.length_c   1.000
_cell.angle_alpha   90.00
_cell.angle_beta   90.00
_cell.angle_gamma   90.00
#
_symmetry.space_group_name_H-M   'P 1'
#
loop_
_entity.id
_entity.type
_entity.pdbx_description
1 polymer ?
#
loop_
_entity_poly.entity_id
_entity_poly.type
_entity_poly.pdbx_seq_one_letter_code
_entity_poly.pdbx_strand_id
1 'polypeptide(L)'
;MYGHVIESYPDIFLSGNDALFLHGKCHLKNACKEKAHLYKIDVRKLFQKESNSIEETMTQEQRQMSSLETLYAKFFNLCLKWKKEMKDKVQNCKEAVIDTCEKMFSEVREDFYKLKKEIEFLRLQLEESQQQHQQQLQQQQQQHQQQLQQQLDEMQDMKQQIQALEQLTNKGMAETIVLTNNAVERNLTSRYMAQESTTQHASRRMMPEKDKKTLTNNLSTLCTDMNPTGLLILLEEHEIFANCDIQEIKAAATPFERNACLIHKLQTRSSKGLPLFIQALRDTKQEALADLLEGNRQESQGKQEDIMILPQSAEPMPDLSTVKVMVTGASGFLGLHCVKTLLDTGYSVRGTVRSVSNAQKVQPVKDVDKYGRLELMEADLKQPNSWKAAVKGVDYILHVASPFPPPGTVDDSIITTAVEGVLHVFKAAAASDSTVKRIVLTSSVVAIAEGHKYDPKQVLTEKDWTDVTSSHTGSYEKSKTLAERAAWDFVRDNKGHQFELAVVNPGFIVGPLLSAVEGGTSATIITRFLLNQMPAVPRLNMPCIDVRDCAMAHVRAMTAPEAAGHRHICANQPSYWMTDLATDLAAEFRPLGYPVPTRQIPQMVACFLGIFMKDAKAVAPRINQIISLDNSRLRTVLGMTDLTPQKKSVIDMAH
;
A
#
# COMPACT_ATOMS: atom_id res chain seq x y z
N MET A 1 57.14 -28.61 -4.56
CA MET A 1 57.51 -30.05 -4.54
C MET A 1 56.28 -30.83 -4.95
N TYR A 2 56.26 -31.65 -6.00
CA TYR A 2 57.18 -31.80 -7.13
C TYR A 2 56.78 -30.78 -8.25
N GLY A 3 57.47 -30.55 -9.37
CA GLY A 3 58.78 -31.03 -9.81
C GLY A 3 58.94 -31.01 -11.35
N HIS A 4 59.32 -29.86 -11.91
CA HIS A 4 60.27 -29.60 -13.04
C HIS A 4 60.80 -30.77 -13.92
N VAL A 5 61.27 -30.63 -15.18
CA VAL A 5 61.41 -29.58 -16.24
C VAL A 5 62.19 -30.26 -17.42
N ILE A 6 62.38 -29.80 -18.67
CA ILE A 6 62.11 -28.54 -19.40
C ILE A 6 61.05 -28.82 -20.50
N GLU A 7 61.13 -28.65 -21.84
CA GLU A 7 61.99 -28.03 -22.89
C GLU A 7 61.05 -27.80 -24.13
N SER A 8 61.27 -26.99 -25.17
CA SER A 8 62.44 -26.19 -25.65
C SER A 8 61.97 -24.88 -26.34
N TYR A 9 62.90 -24.17 -27.00
CA TYR A 9 62.69 -23.03 -27.93
C TYR A 9 63.53 -23.33 -29.21
N PRO A 10 63.26 -22.77 -30.43
CA PRO A 10 63.28 -21.32 -30.69
C PRO A 10 62.32 -20.79 -31.78
N ASP A 11 62.53 -19.52 -32.16
CA ASP A 11 61.82 -18.75 -33.19
C ASP A 11 61.95 -19.29 -34.64
N ILE A 12 61.05 -18.84 -35.52
CA ILE A 12 61.45 -18.20 -36.79
C ILE A 12 60.36 -17.24 -37.32
N PHE A 13 60.82 -16.19 -38.00
CA PHE A 13 60.06 -15.04 -38.53
C PHE A 13 59.60 -15.27 -39.99
N LEU A 14 58.73 -14.37 -40.51
CA LEU A 14 58.41 -14.16 -41.95
C LEU A 14 57.60 -15.30 -42.65
N SER A 15 56.73 -15.04 -43.63
CA SER A 15 56.17 -13.79 -44.20
C SER A 15 54.92 -14.10 -45.06
N GLY A 16 54.19 -13.08 -45.52
CA GLY A 16 53.19 -13.21 -46.60
C GLY A 16 51.80 -12.70 -46.24
N ASN A 17 51.40 -11.55 -46.82
CA ASN A 17 50.10 -10.91 -46.55
C ASN A 17 48.92 -11.58 -47.30
N ASP A 18 47.71 -11.11 -46.95
CA ASP A 18 46.55 -10.99 -47.85
C ASP A 18 45.80 -12.26 -48.32
N ALA A 19 45.38 -13.13 -47.40
CA ALA A 19 44.33 -14.13 -47.69
C ALA A 19 43.47 -14.64 -46.50
N LEU A 20 42.99 -13.81 -45.55
CA LEU A 20 42.08 -14.34 -44.49
C LEU A 20 41.05 -13.38 -43.83
N PHE A 21 40.77 -12.20 -44.38
CA PHE A 21 39.85 -11.20 -43.77
C PHE A 21 38.35 -11.56 -43.79
N LEU A 22 37.98 -12.80 -44.14
CA LEU A 22 36.60 -13.26 -44.33
C LEU A 22 36.15 -14.47 -43.48
N HIS A 23 37.01 -15.05 -42.63
CA HIS A 23 36.62 -16.21 -41.79
C HIS A 23 36.37 -15.89 -40.30
N GLY A 24 37.02 -14.86 -39.74
CA GLY A 24 36.91 -14.52 -38.31
C GLY A 24 35.49 -14.15 -37.84
N LYS A 25 34.65 -13.59 -38.71
CA LYS A 25 33.27 -13.19 -38.35
C LYS A 25 32.24 -14.33 -38.31
N CYS A 26 32.57 -15.52 -38.83
CA CYS A 26 31.64 -16.65 -38.82
C CYS A 26 31.74 -17.46 -37.52
N HIS A 27 32.97 -17.75 -37.06
CA HIS A 27 33.19 -18.59 -35.87
C HIS A 27 32.65 -17.98 -34.57
N LEU A 28 32.84 -16.68 -34.31
CA LEU A 28 32.23 -16.03 -33.12
C LEU A 28 30.70 -16.14 -33.13
N LYS A 29 30.06 -15.95 -34.30
CA LYS A 29 28.59 -15.94 -34.41
C LYS A 29 27.97 -17.32 -34.22
N ASN A 30 28.70 -18.39 -34.53
CA ASN A 30 28.30 -19.77 -34.23
C ASN A 30 28.63 -20.15 -32.77
N ALA A 31 29.82 -19.83 -32.26
CA ALA A 31 30.20 -20.11 -30.87
C ALA A 31 29.25 -19.44 -29.85
N CYS A 32 28.81 -18.21 -30.11
CA CYS A 32 27.79 -17.55 -29.28
C CYS A 32 26.40 -18.22 -29.38
N LYS A 33 26.03 -18.77 -30.55
CA LYS A 33 24.78 -19.53 -30.71
C LYS A 33 24.83 -20.88 -30.00
N GLU A 34 25.93 -21.61 -30.08
CA GLU A 34 26.10 -22.90 -29.41
C GLU A 34 26.12 -22.73 -27.89
N LYS A 35 26.86 -21.73 -27.36
CA LYS A 35 26.80 -21.40 -25.92
C LYS A 35 25.39 -20.98 -25.49
N ALA A 36 24.68 -20.15 -26.25
CA ALA A 36 23.29 -19.79 -25.94
C ALA A 36 22.33 -20.99 -25.97
N HIS A 37 22.59 -21.98 -26.82
CA HIS A 37 21.78 -23.21 -26.89
C HIS A 37 22.08 -24.18 -25.75
N LEU A 38 23.34 -24.27 -25.31
CA LEU A 38 23.76 -25.01 -24.11
C LEU A 38 23.14 -24.42 -22.85
N TYR A 39 23.26 -23.10 -22.63
CA TYR A 39 22.62 -22.42 -21.49
C TYR A 39 21.09 -22.64 -21.45
N LYS A 40 20.40 -22.62 -22.60
CA LYS A 40 18.96 -22.94 -22.68
C LYS A 40 18.64 -24.40 -22.36
N ILE A 41 19.56 -25.33 -22.60
CA ILE A 41 19.39 -26.75 -22.27
C ILE A 41 19.64 -26.99 -20.78
N ASP A 42 20.69 -26.41 -20.19
CA ASP A 42 21.01 -26.63 -18.78
C ASP A 42 20.06 -25.89 -17.83
N VAL A 43 19.60 -24.67 -18.17
CA VAL A 43 18.50 -24.03 -17.41
C VAL A 43 17.22 -24.87 -17.47
N ARG A 44 16.89 -25.49 -18.62
CA ARG A 44 15.76 -26.42 -18.70
C ARG A 44 15.98 -27.69 -17.88
N LYS A 45 17.17 -28.27 -17.87
CA LYS A 45 17.48 -29.46 -17.05
C LYS A 45 17.47 -29.15 -15.55
N LEU A 46 17.92 -27.97 -15.14
CA LEU A 46 17.84 -27.50 -13.75
C LEU A 46 16.37 -27.31 -13.34
N PHE A 47 15.59 -26.55 -14.11
CA PHE A 47 14.14 -26.41 -13.85
C PHE A 47 13.40 -27.75 -13.88
N GLN A 48 13.76 -28.69 -14.76
CA GLN A 48 13.16 -30.03 -14.76
C GLN A 48 13.57 -30.82 -13.51
N LYS A 49 14.82 -30.73 -13.06
CA LYS A 49 15.31 -31.42 -11.86
C LYS A 49 14.69 -30.85 -10.57
N GLU A 50 14.55 -29.54 -10.49
CA GLU A 50 13.86 -28.85 -9.38
C GLU A 50 12.36 -29.12 -9.42
N SER A 51 11.71 -29.04 -10.60
CA SER A 51 10.29 -29.38 -10.76
C SER A 51 10.00 -30.82 -10.35
N ASN A 52 10.83 -31.79 -10.78
CA ASN A 52 10.68 -33.18 -10.38
C ASN A 52 10.90 -33.36 -8.86
N SER A 53 11.88 -32.65 -8.26
CA SER A 53 12.11 -32.68 -6.80
C SER A 53 10.96 -32.04 -6.01
N ILE A 54 10.30 -31.02 -6.57
CA ILE A 54 9.11 -30.39 -6.00
C ILE A 54 7.91 -31.33 -6.17
N GLU A 55 7.73 -32.00 -7.30
CA GLU A 55 6.69 -33.03 -7.48
C GLU A 55 6.88 -34.21 -6.52
N GLU A 56 8.10 -34.70 -6.32
CA GLU A 56 8.40 -35.77 -5.35
C GLU A 56 8.10 -35.32 -3.91
N THR A 57 8.46 -34.09 -3.54
CA THR A 57 8.19 -33.51 -2.22
C THR A 57 6.69 -33.27 -2.00
N MET A 58 5.99 -32.67 -2.97
CA MET A 58 4.54 -32.51 -2.94
C MET A 58 3.81 -33.85 -2.90
N THR A 59 4.33 -34.88 -3.58
CA THR A 59 3.78 -36.25 -3.51
C THR A 59 3.98 -36.85 -2.10
N GLN A 60 5.05 -36.49 -1.40
CA GLN A 60 5.30 -36.90 -0.02
C GLN A 60 4.40 -36.15 0.99
N GLU A 61 4.20 -34.84 0.81
CA GLU A 61 3.24 -34.04 1.58
C GLU A 61 1.78 -34.47 1.33
N GLN A 62 1.40 -34.77 0.08
CA GLN A 62 0.08 -35.32 -0.25
C GLN A 62 -0.18 -36.67 0.42
N ARG A 63 0.85 -37.52 0.58
CA ARG A 63 0.72 -38.76 1.37
C ARG A 63 0.46 -38.47 2.85
N GLN A 64 1.09 -37.45 3.43
CA GLN A 64 0.81 -37.02 4.81
C GLN A 64 -0.58 -36.36 4.96
N MET A 65 -1.04 -35.60 3.98
CA MET A 65 -2.42 -35.11 3.93
C MET A 65 -3.42 -36.28 3.84
N SER A 66 -3.15 -37.31 3.03
CA SER A 66 -4.03 -38.47 2.92
C SER A 66 -4.17 -39.28 4.22
N SER A 67 -3.13 -39.29 5.08
CA SER A 67 -3.21 -39.95 6.40
C SER A 67 -4.00 -39.10 7.41
N LEU A 68 -3.91 -37.77 7.33
CA LEU A 68 -4.78 -36.83 8.04
C LEU A 68 -6.25 -36.96 7.63
N GLU A 69 -6.54 -36.99 6.33
CA GLU A 69 -7.89 -37.25 5.81
C GLU A 69 -8.41 -38.62 6.25
N THR A 70 -7.55 -39.65 6.26
CA THR A 70 -7.88 -40.98 6.81
C THR A 70 -8.17 -40.92 8.31
N LEU A 71 -7.47 -40.09 9.08
CA LEU A 71 -7.75 -39.84 10.50
C LEU A 71 -9.11 -39.16 10.69
N TYR A 72 -9.41 -38.12 9.92
CA TYR A 72 -10.70 -37.43 9.93
C TYR A 72 -11.85 -38.36 9.50
N ALA A 73 -11.64 -39.22 8.49
CA ALA A 73 -12.61 -40.21 8.05
C ALA A 73 -12.84 -41.28 9.14
N LYS A 74 -11.79 -41.75 9.84
CA LYS A 74 -11.92 -42.65 10.99
C LYS A 74 -12.73 -41.99 12.12
N PHE A 75 -12.37 -40.75 12.49
CA PHE A 75 -13.07 -39.97 13.52
C PHE A 75 -14.55 -39.75 13.17
N PHE A 76 -14.86 -39.33 11.95
CA PHE A 76 -16.22 -39.10 11.48
C PHE A 76 -17.07 -40.38 11.49
N ASN A 77 -16.51 -41.50 11.05
CA ASN A 77 -17.18 -42.82 11.14
C ASN A 77 -17.38 -43.27 12.59
N LEU A 78 -16.44 -42.96 13.49
CA LEU A 78 -16.58 -43.20 14.93
C LEU A 78 -17.79 -42.41 15.47
N CYS A 79 -17.88 -41.11 15.17
CA CYS A 79 -19.01 -40.27 15.56
C CYS A 79 -20.36 -40.74 14.98
N LEU A 80 -20.39 -41.23 13.74
CA LEU A 80 -21.60 -41.79 13.12
C LEU A 80 -22.05 -43.10 13.80
N LYS A 81 -21.11 -44.01 14.09
CA LYS A 81 -21.38 -45.23 14.87
C LYS A 81 -21.93 -44.88 16.27
N TRP A 82 -21.29 -43.93 16.96
CA TRP A 82 -21.69 -43.48 18.29
C TRP A 82 -23.08 -42.81 18.30
N LYS A 83 -23.39 -41.99 17.29
CA LYS A 83 -24.73 -41.40 17.09
C LYS A 83 -25.83 -42.45 16.93
N LYS A 84 -25.52 -43.58 16.29
CA LYS A 84 -26.43 -44.73 16.19
C LYS A 84 -26.60 -45.43 17.54
N GLU A 85 -25.50 -45.82 18.18
CA GLU A 85 -25.54 -46.52 19.47
C GLU A 85 -26.20 -45.68 20.59
N MET A 86 -26.00 -44.36 20.61
CA MET A 86 -26.73 -43.47 21.52
C MET A 86 -28.23 -43.48 21.23
N LYS A 87 -28.66 -43.40 19.97
CA LYS A 87 -30.07 -43.42 19.60
C LYS A 87 -30.73 -44.74 20.02
N ASP A 88 -30.05 -45.86 19.82
CA ASP A 88 -30.55 -47.19 20.15
C ASP A 88 -30.58 -47.44 21.68
N LYS A 89 -29.63 -46.89 22.44
CA LYS A 89 -29.57 -46.99 23.92
C LYS A 89 -30.51 -46.04 24.67
N VAL A 90 -30.70 -44.80 24.18
CA VAL A 90 -31.58 -43.77 24.81
C VAL A 90 -33.06 -44.18 24.82
N GLN A 91 -33.45 -45.15 23.99
CA GLN A 91 -34.83 -45.67 23.94
C GLN A 91 -35.25 -46.44 25.22
N ASN A 92 -34.31 -46.82 26.10
CA ASN A 92 -34.58 -47.51 27.38
C ASN A 92 -33.95 -46.76 28.57
N CYS A 93 -34.57 -46.84 29.76
CA CYS A 93 -34.45 -45.81 30.80
C CYS A 93 -33.40 -46.02 31.92
N LYS A 94 -32.87 -44.86 32.38
CA LYS A 94 -32.38 -44.49 33.74
C LYS A 94 -31.15 -45.18 34.35
N GLU A 95 -30.47 -44.37 35.18
CA GLU A 95 -29.38 -44.63 36.15
C GLU A 95 -28.18 -45.49 35.72
N ALA A 96 -28.37 -46.73 35.27
CA ALA A 96 -27.30 -47.53 34.64
C ALA A 96 -26.68 -46.79 33.43
N VAL A 97 -27.48 -45.95 32.76
CA VAL A 97 -27.03 -45.05 31.68
C VAL A 97 -25.98 -44.05 32.17
N ILE A 98 -26.04 -43.56 33.41
CA ILE A 98 -25.11 -42.53 33.91
C ILE A 98 -23.72 -43.12 34.15
N ASP A 99 -23.61 -44.20 34.92
CA ASP A 99 -22.32 -44.87 35.18
C ASP A 99 -21.70 -45.44 33.89
N THR A 100 -22.54 -45.94 32.97
CA THR A 100 -22.09 -46.35 31.62
C THR A 100 -21.60 -45.15 30.81
N CYS A 101 -22.29 -44.01 30.85
CA CYS A 101 -21.85 -42.79 30.18
C CYS A 101 -20.56 -42.23 30.79
N GLU A 102 -20.37 -42.23 32.11
CA GLU A 102 -19.13 -41.74 32.73
C GLU A 102 -17.92 -42.63 32.38
N LYS A 103 -18.09 -43.95 32.35
CA LYS A 103 -17.06 -44.87 31.83
C LYS A 103 -16.77 -44.62 30.34
N MET A 104 -17.80 -44.52 29.50
CA MET A 104 -17.62 -44.18 28.08
C MET A 104 -16.97 -42.80 27.87
N PHE A 105 -17.26 -41.81 28.74
CA PHE A 105 -16.63 -40.49 28.69
C PHE A 105 -15.17 -40.49 29.19
N SER A 106 -14.76 -41.43 30.04
CA SER A 106 -13.34 -41.61 30.39
C SER A 106 -12.57 -42.32 29.27
N GLU A 107 -13.14 -43.36 28.67
CA GLU A 107 -12.57 -44.08 27.51
C GLU A 107 -12.40 -43.15 26.30
N VAL A 108 -13.45 -42.41 25.93
CA VAL A 108 -13.40 -41.41 24.84
C VAL A 108 -12.40 -40.29 25.14
N ARG A 109 -12.20 -39.91 26.42
CA ARG A 109 -11.21 -38.91 26.83
C ARG A 109 -9.79 -39.44 26.66
N GLU A 110 -9.52 -40.69 27.04
CA GLU A 110 -8.22 -41.31 26.85
C GLU A 110 -7.87 -41.52 25.37
N ASP A 111 -8.81 -42.01 24.55
CA ASP A 111 -8.57 -42.15 23.10
C ASP A 111 -8.42 -40.80 22.40
N PHE A 112 -9.13 -39.76 22.84
CA PHE A 112 -8.90 -38.39 22.37
C PHE A 112 -7.52 -37.86 22.80
N TYR A 113 -7.02 -38.18 23.99
CA TYR A 113 -5.66 -37.82 24.41
C TYR A 113 -4.57 -38.57 23.65
N LYS A 114 -4.77 -39.85 23.29
CA LYS A 114 -3.88 -40.60 22.40
C LYS A 114 -3.84 -39.95 21.01
N LEU A 115 -5.00 -39.73 20.40
CA LEU A 115 -5.12 -39.11 19.07
C LEU A 115 -4.52 -37.69 19.06
N LYS A 116 -4.72 -36.90 20.13
CA LYS A 116 -4.07 -35.59 20.26
C LYS A 116 -2.55 -35.72 20.27
N LYS A 117 -1.98 -36.66 21.05
CA LYS A 117 -0.53 -36.89 21.09
C LYS A 117 0.03 -37.34 19.74
N GLU A 118 -0.68 -38.17 18.99
CA GLU A 118 -0.28 -38.57 17.63
C GLU A 118 -0.26 -37.37 16.67
N ILE A 119 -1.31 -36.54 16.68
CA ILE A 119 -1.38 -35.31 15.87
C ILE A 119 -0.29 -34.31 16.27
N GLU A 120 -0.03 -34.15 17.57
CA GLU A 120 0.96 -33.22 18.12
C GLU A 120 2.41 -33.70 17.84
N PHE A 121 2.65 -35.02 17.81
CA PHE A 121 3.90 -35.63 17.35
C PHE A 121 4.11 -35.46 15.83
N LEU A 122 3.11 -35.79 15.01
CA LEU A 122 3.19 -35.62 13.54
C LEU A 122 3.41 -34.15 13.16
N ARG A 123 2.80 -33.23 13.90
CA ARG A 123 3.02 -31.78 13.73
C ARG A 123 4.47 -31.39 14.03
N LEU A 124 5.07 -31.89 15.12
CA LEU A 124 6.47 -31.61 15.44
C LEU A 124 7.42 -32.12 14.33
N GLN A 125 7.18 -33.32 13.79
CA GLN A 125 7.98 -33.82 12.67
C GLN A 125 7.83 -32.98 11.39
N LEU A 126 6.64 -32.43 11.14
CA LEU A 126 6.41 -31.50 10.02
C LEU A 126 7.13 -30.16 10.25
N GLU A 127 7.08 -29.60 11.46
CA GLU A 127 7.78 -28.35 11.81
C GLU A 127 9.31 -28.52 11.75
N GLU A 128 9.86 -29.65 12.19
CA GLU A 128 11.30 -29.99 12.01
C GLU A 128 11.67 -30.11 10.53
N SER A 129 10.86 -30.81 9.72
CA SER A 129 11.10 -30.98 8.29
C SER A 129 11.06 -29.65 7.52
N GLN A 130 10.10 -28.78 7.85
CA GLN A 130 10.01 -27.43 7.29
C GLN A 130 11.22 -26.55 7.65
N GLN A 131 11.71 -26.62 8.90
CA GLN A 131 12.93 -25.91 9.30
C GLN A 131 14.17 -26.42 8.55
N GLN A 132 14.33 -27.73 8.38
CA GLN A 132 15.44 -28.30 7.61
C GLN A 132 15.40 -27.86 6.14
N HIS A 133 14.23 -27.90 5.51
CA HIS A 133 14.06 -27.43 4.14
C HIS A 133 14.33 -25.93 3.99
N GLN A 134 13.86 -25.11 4.93
CA GLN A 134 14.11 -23.66 4.93
C GLN A 134 15.61 -23.33 5.11
N GLN A 135 16.34 -24.08 5.94
CA GLN A 135 17.79 -23.95 6.07
C GLN A 135 18.53 -24.33 4.79
N GLN A 136 18.13 -25.42 4.12
CA GLN A 136 18.70 -25.81 2.81
C GLN A 136 18.46 -24.73 1.75
N LEU A 137 17.25 -24.16 1.70
CA LEU A 137 16.91 -23.08 0.76
C LEU A 137 17.75 -21.81 1.01
N GLN A 138 17.99 -21.46 2.27
CA GLN A 138 18.88 -20.35 2.64
C GLN A 138 20.34 -20.61 2.25
N GLN A 139 20.85 -21.84 2.44
CA GLN A 139 22.21 -22.20 2.01
C GLN A 139 22.36 -22.14 0.49
N GLN A 140 21.37 -22.62 -0.28
CA GLN A 140 21.36 -22.52 -1.74
C GLN A 140 21.32 -21.06 -2.21
N GLN A 141 20.49 -20.21 -1.59
CA GLN A 141 20.44 -18.77 -1.89
C GLN A 141 21.79 -18.09 -1.60
N GLN A 142 22.45 -18.40 -0.49
CA GLN A 142 23.78 -17.87 -0.17
C GLN A 142 24.85 -18.32 -1.18
N GLN A 143 24.87 -19.60 -1.56
CA GLN A 143 25.79 -20.11 -2.58
C GLN A 143 25.56 -19.46 -3.95
N HIS A 144 24.31 -19.27 -4.36
CA HIS A 144 23.99 -18.59 -5.62
C HIS A 144 24.35 -17.10 -5.59
N GLN A 145 24.15 -16.43 -4.45
CA GLN A 145 24.55 -15.03 -4.26
C GLN A 145 26.09 -14.87 -4.29
N GLN A 146 26.85 -15.82 -3.74
CA GLN A 146 28.32 -15.85 -3.85
C GLN A 146 28.79 -16.05 -5.29
N GLN A 147 28.15 -16.95 -6.06
CA GLN A 147 28.45 -17.13 -7.49
C GLN A 147 28.14 -15.87 -8.32
N LEU A 148 27.02 -15.20 -8.04
CA LEU A 148 26.66 -13.92 -8.68
C LEU A 148 27.65 -12.80 -8.34
N GLN A 149 28.13 -12.73 -7.10
CA GLN A 149 29.17 -11.77 -6.71
C GLN A 149 30.49 -12.05 -7.44
N GLN A 150 30.95 -13.31 -7.48
CA GLN A 150 32.16 -13.67 -8.21
C GLN A 150 32.06 -13.30 -9.71
N GLN A 151 30.93 -13.56 -10.36
CA GLN A 151 30.71 -13.17 -11.76
C GLN A 151 30.69 -11.64 -11.95
N LEU A 152 30.16 -10.89 -10.97
CA LEU A 152 30.18 -9.42 -10.98
C LEU A 152 31.60 -8.87 -10.81
N ASP A 153 32.43 -9.51 -9.99
CA ASP A 153 33.83 -9.13 -9.77
C ASP A 153 34.68 -9.46 -11.01
N GLU A 154 34.49 -10.63 -11.62
CA GLU A 154 35.10 -11.02 -12.91
C GLU A 154 34.71 -10.04 -14.04
N MET A 155 33.46 -9.57 -14.09
CA MET A 155 33.01 -8.54 -15.03
C MET A 155 33.64 -7.16 -14.75
N GLN A 156 33.91 -6.82 -13.49
CA GLN A 156 34.57 -5.57 -13.12
C GLN A 156 36.05 -5.58 -13.51
N ASP A 157 36.76 -6.69 -13.31
CA ASP A 157 38.15 -6.84 -13.77
C ASP A 157 38.24 -6.76 -15.31
N MET A 158 37.36 -7.48 -16.03
CA MET A 158 37.26 -7.36 -17.49
C MET A 158 37.05 -5.91 -17.96
N LYS A 159 36.23 -5.13 -17.24
CA LYS A 159 36.01 -3.71 -17.53
C LYS A 159 37.27 -2.87 -17.29
N GLN A 160 38.03 -3.13 -16.23
CA GLN A 160 39.32 -2.46 -15.98
C GLN A 160 40.36 -2.82 -17.05
N GLN A 161 40.43 -4.09 -17.47
CA GLN A 161 41.30 -4.51 -18.58
C GLN A 161 40.94 -3.82 -19.90
N ILE A 162 39.64 -3.69 -20.22
CA ILE A 162 39.17 -2.92 -21.39
C ILE A 162 39.58 -1.45 -21.28
N GLN A 163 39.39 -0.80 -20.13
CA GLN A 163 39.79 0.60 -19.93
C GLN A 163 41.32 0.80 -20.02
N ALA A 164 42.12 -0.17 -19.58
CA ALA A 164 43.57 -0.16 -19.77
C ALA A 164 43.96 -0.31 -21.25
N LEU A 165 43.28 -1.18 -22.00
CA LEU A 165 43.47 -1.33 -23.45
C LEU A 165 43.04 -0.08 -24.24
N GLU A 166 41.97 0.59 -23.82
CA GLU A 166 41.55 1.90 -24.35
C GLU A 166 42.61 2.97 -24.09
N GLN A 167 43.20 3.01 -22.90
CA GLN A 167 44.30 3.95 -22.61
C GLN A 167 45.56 3.66 -23.45
N LEU A 168 45.92 2.38 -23.62
CA LEU A 168 47.06 1.98 -24.43
C LEU A 168 46.85 2.26 -25.93
N THR A 169 45.65 2.03 -26.46
CA THR A 169 45.33 2.37 -27.86
C THR A 169 45.26 3.88 -28.07
N ASN A 170 44.69 4.66 -27.15
CA ASN A 170 44.74 6.13 -27.22
C ASN A 170 46.18 6.66 -27.17
N LYS A 171 47.07 6.05 -26.37
CA LYS A 171 48.49 6.42 -26.32
C LYS A 171 49.23 6.07 -27.62
N GLY A 172 49.01 4.87 -28.17
CA GLY A 172 49.58 4.46 -29.46
C GLY A 172 49.05 5.30 -30.64
N MET A 173 47.79 5.73 -30.60
CA MET A 173 47.25 6.70 -31.55
C MET A 173 47.91 8.08 -31.39
N ALA A 174 48.15 8.57 -30.18
CA ALA A 174 48.86 9.83 -29.96
C ALA A 174 50.30 9.79 -30.52
N GLU A 175 51.04 8.71 -30.29
CA GLU A 175 52.39 8.51 -30.84
C GLU A 175 52.36 8.41 -32.39
N THR A 176 51.33 7.77 -32.96
CA THR A 176 51.09 7.72 -34.42
C THR A 176 50.73 9.09 -35.01
N ILE A 177 49.97 9.93 -34.27
CA ILE A 177 49.58 11.29 -34.66
C ILE A 177 50.81 12.22 -34.65
N VAL A 178 51.72 12.08 -33.68
CA VAL A 178 52.98 12.83 -33.66
C VAL A 178 53.87 12.47 -34.87
N LEU A 179 53.93 11.19 -35.24
CA LEU A 179 54.69 10.75 -36.42
C LEU A 179 54.06 11.20 -37.75
N THR A 180 52.73 11.32 -37.83
CA THR A 180 52.04 11.77 -39.06
C THR A 180 51.95 13.29 -39.18
N ASN A 181 51.84 14.05 -38.09
CA ASN A 181 51.86 15.52 -38.14
C ASN A 181 53.19 16.06 -38.72
N ASN A 182 54.33 15.45 -38.37
CA ASN A 182 55.64 15.79 -38.94
C ASN A 182 55.72 15.58 -40.48
N ALA A 183 54.81 14.80 -41.08
CA ALA A 183 54.69 14.63 -42.53
C ALA A 183 53.70 15.64 -43.17
N VAL A 184 52.75 16.17 -42.40
CA VAL A 184 51.70 17.10 -42.88
C VAL A 184 52.11 18.57 -42.77
N GLU A 185 52.89 18.96 -41.75
CA GLU A 185 53.33 20.35 -41.57
C GLU A 185 54.19 20.91 -42.71
N ARG A 186 54.75 20.04 -43.58
CA ARG A 186 55.46 20.46 -44.80
C ARG A 186 54.55 20.84 -45.99
N ASN A 187 53.23 20.71 -45.87
CA ASN A 187 52.30 20.85 -47.02
C ASN A 187 51.14 21.85 -46.84
N LEU A 188 51.05 22.56 -45.71
CA LEU A 188 49.93 23.49 -45.43
C LEU A 188 50.35 24.92 -45.09
N THR A 189 51.44 25.42 -45.68
CA THR A 189 51.80 26.86 -45.66
C THR A 189 50.97 27.68 -46.67
N SER A 190 49.65 27.48 -46.74
CA SER A 190 48.72 28.39 -47.42
C SER A 190 47.29 28.22 -46.92
N ARG A 191 46.59 29.33 -46.64
CA ARG A 191 45.23 29.42 -46.04
C ARG A 191 45.21 28.82 -44.60
N TYR A 192 45.08 29.61 -43.53
CA TYR A 192 44.14 30.71 -43.33
C TYR A 192 44.74 31.89 -42.55
N MET A 193 44.28 33.10 -42.89
CA MET A 193 44.45 34.34 -42.11
C MET A 193 43.09 35.04 -42.06
N ALA A 194 42.78 35.66 -40.92
CA ALA A 194 41.50 36.32 -40.60
C ALA A 194 40.28 35.37 -40.50
N GLN A 195 39.23 35.67 -39.72
CA GLN A 195 38.93 36.94 -39.02
C GLN A 195 38.21 36.69 -37.68
N GLU A 196 38.54 37.46 -36.64
CA GLU A 196 37.89 37.42 -35.32
C GLU A 196 36.79 38.49 -35.15
N SER A 197 35.92 38.29 -34.15
CA SER A 197 34.98 39.25 -33.55
C SER A 197 33.78 39.68 -34.44
N THR A 198 32.54 39.85 -33.93
CA THR A 198 32.18 40.73 -32.81
C THR A 198 30.83 40.40 -32.14
N THR A 199 30.80 40.49 -30.81
CA THR A 199 29.71 40.95 -29.88
C THR A 199 28.23 40.49 -29.94
N GLN A 200 27.76 40.15 -28.72
CA GLN A 200 26.55 40.66 -28.02
C GLN A 200 25.24 39.83 -27.93
N HIS A 201 24.49 40.18 -26.86
CA HIS A 201 23.44 39.39 -26.23
C HIS A 201 22.11 39.33 -26.99
N ALA A 202 21.43 38.18 -26.87
CA ALA A 202 19.97 38.09 -26.95
C ALA A 202 19.45 37.26 -25.76
N SER A 203 18.91 37.92 -24.74
CA SER A 203 18.42 37.25 -23.52
C SER A 203 17.18 36.40 -23.79
N ARG A 204 17.25 35.09 -23.53
CA ARG A 204 16.10 34.18 -23.59
C ARG A 204 15.08 34.49 -22.50
N ARG A 205 14.11 35.38 -22.76
CA ARG A 205 12.87 35.45 -21.97
C ARG A 205 12.09 34.15 -22.17
N MET A 206 11.98 33.33 -21.13
CA MET A 206 10.95 32.28 -21.09
C MET A 206 9.57 32.91 -20.88
N MET A 207 8.53 32.28 -21.40
CA MET A 207 7.14 32.68 -21.16
C MET A 207 6.77 32.45 -19.68
N PRO A 208 6.09 33.39 -19.01
CA PRO A 208 5.68 33.24 -17.62
C PRO A 208 4.85 31.97 -17.37
N GLU A 209 5.03 31.37 -16.19
CA GLU A 209 4.45 30.07 -15.86
C GLU A 209 2.91 30.11 -15.73
N LYS A 210 2.36 31.26 -15.32
CA LYS A 210 0.93 31.57 -15.38
C LYS A 210 0.37 31.36 -16.80
N ASP A 211 1.05 31.92 -17.79
CA ASP A 211 0.58 31.98 -19.17
C ASP A 211 0.67 30.59 -19.83
N LYS A 212 1.69 29.77 -19.46
CA LYS A 212 1.74 28.36 -19.83
C LYS A 212 0.52 27.58 -19.34
N LYS A 213 0.05 27.86 -18.12
CA LYS A 213 -1.08 27.15 -17.50
C LYS A 213 -2.40 27.49 -18.20
N THR A 214 -2.63 28.77 -18.50
CA THR A 214 -3.78 29.23 -19.32
C THR A 214 -3.74 28.62 -20.72
N LEU A 215 -2.59 28.66 -21.40
CA LEU A 215 -2.45 28.11 -22.75
C LEU A 215 -2.72 26.59 -22.78
N THR A 216 -2.30 25.85 -21.73
CA THR A 216 -2.50 24.40 -21.63
C THR A 216 -3.98 24.03 -21.46
N ASN A 217 -4.73 24.78 -20.64
CA ASN A 217 -6.17 24.57 -20.47
C ASN A 217 -6.95 24.92 -21.74
N ASN A 218 -6.57 25.99 -22.45
CA ASN A 218 -7.28 26.39 -23.67
C ASN A 218 -6.96 25.43 -24.85
N LEU A 219 -5.72 24.91 -24.94
CA LEU A 219 -5.34 23.92 -25.96
C LEU A 219 -6.00 22.55 -25.75
N SER A 220 -6.22 22.11 -24.51
CA SER A 220 -6.93 20.83 -24.28
C SER A 220 -8.39 20.92 -24.74
N THR A 221 -9.07 22.05 -24.48
CA THR A 221 -10.42 22.33 -25.01
C THR A 221 -10.43 22.33 -26.55
N LEU A 222 -9.44 22.98 -27.17
CA LEU A 222 -9.30 23.09 -28.63
C LEU A 222 -9.18 21.72 -29.33
N CYS A 223 -8.60 20.72 -28.66
CA CYS A 223 -8.49 19.35 -29.15
C CYS A 223 -9.76 18.49 -29.01
N THR A 224 -10.84 19.01 -28.41
CA THR A 224 -12.11 18.29 -28.23
C THR A 224 -13.07 18.48 -29.41
N ASP A 225 -13.11 19.69 -29.98
CA ASP A 225 -14.19 20.12 -30.88
C ASP A 225 -13.83 20.04 -32.38
N MET A 226 -12.58 19.75 -32.74
CA MET A 226 -12.13 19.70 -34.14
C MET A 226 -11.63 18.32 -34.59
N ASN A 227 -11.99 17.97 -35.83
CA ASN A 227 -11.49 16.77 -36.51
C ASN A 227 -9.96 16.89 -36.73
N PRO A 228 -9.12 16.02 -36.14
CA PRO A 228 -7.66 16.17 -36.14
C PRO A 228 -7.02 16.10 -37.53
N THR A 229 -7.70 15.54 -38.54
CA THR A 229 -7.20 15.53 -39.92
C THR A 229 -7.16 16.93 -40.54
N GLY A 230 -8.16 17.77 -40.29
CA GLY A 230 -8.19 19.14 -40.84
C GLY A 230 -7.12 20.04 -40.23
N LEU A 231 -6.86 19.88 -38.93
CA LEU A 231 -5.84 20.64 -38.21
C LEU A 231 -4.42 20.29 -38.67
N LEU A 232 -4.17 19.02 -39.03
CA LEU A 232 -2.90 18.58 -39.60
C LEU A 232 -2.65 19.16 -41.01
N ILE A 233 -3.68 19.31 -41.83
CA ILE A 233 -3.56 19.91 -43.18
C ILE A 233 -3.18 21.39 -43.06
N LEU A 234 -3.86 22.17 -42.21
CA LEU A 234 -3.54 23.58 -41.98
C LEU A 234 -2.11 23.82 -41.47
N LEU A 235 -1.59 22.94 -40.61
CA LEU A 235 -0.22 23.02 -40.11
C LEU A 235 0.84 22.66 -41.17
N GLU A 236 0.46 21.90 -42.21
CA GLU A 236 1.29 21.45 -43.31
C GLU A 236 1.28 22.45 -44.49
N GLU A 237 0.12 23.03 -44.82
CA GLU A 237 -0.05 24.06 -45.86
C GLU A 237 0.61 25.40 -45.52
N HIS A 238 0.77 25.73 -44.24
CA HIS A 238 1.39 26.98 -43.77
C HIS A 238 2.84 26.84 -43.26
N GLU A 239 3.51 25.70 -43.51
CA GLU A 239 4.91 25.40 -43.12
C GLU A 239 5.25 25.64 -41.63
N ILE A 240 4.27 25.54 -40.73
CA ILE A 240 4.43 25.90 -39.29
C ILE A 240 5.36 24.92 -38.55
N PHE A 241 5.45 23.68 -39.03
CA PHE A 241 6.34 22.64 -38.51
C PHE A 241 7.28 22.11 -39.60
N ALA A 242 8.46 21.61 -39.18
CA ALA A 242 9.35 20.90 -40.10
C ALA A 242 8.72 19.56 -40.52
N ASN A 243 8.97 19.10 -41.74
CA ASN A 243 8.32 17.89 -42.27
C ASN A 243 8.55 16.65 -41.37
N CYS A 244 9.71 16.52 -40.72
CA CYS A 244 9.98 15.49 -39.72
C CYS A 244 9.09 15.58 -38.46
N ASP A 245 8.81 16.79 -37.94
CA ASP A 245 7.89 17.01 -36.81
C ASP A 245 6.47 16.54 -37.17
N ILE A 246 6.05 16.79 -38.42
CA ILE A 246 4.74 16.37 -38.94
C ILE A 246 4.68 14.83 -39.11
N GLN A 247 5.76 14.18 -39.57
CA GLN A 247 5.82 12.72 -39.64
C GLN A 247 5.75 12.05 -38.26
N GLU A 248 6.40 12.61 -37.23
CA GLU A 248 6.26 12.10 -35.85
C GLU A 248 4.82 12.21 -35.32
N ILE A 249 4.13 13.33 -35.57
CA ILE A 249 2.71 13.48 -35.20
C ILE A 249 1.84 12.50 -36.00
N LYS A 250 2.10 12.30 -37.29
CA LYS A 250 1.35 11.33 -38.14
C LYS A 250 1.61 9.87 -37.74
N ALA A 251 2.79 9.55 -37.17
CA ALA A 251 3.17 8.20 -36.76
C ALA A 251 2.52 7.72 -35.45
N ALA A 252 2.01 8.62 -34.60
CA ALA A 252 1.37 8.22 -33.35
C ALA A 252 0.02 7.51 -33.60
N ALA A 253 -0.21 6.41 -32.88
CA ALA A 253 -1.23 5.42 -33.20
C ALA A 253 -2.66 5.94 -32.97
N THR A 254 -2.91 6.59 -31.83
CA THR A 254 -4.23 7.10 -31.44
C THR A 254 -4.36 8.62 -31.59
N PRO A 255 -5.57 9.16 -31.82
CA PRO A 255 -5.79 10.62 -31.88
C PRO A 255 -5.34 11.36 -30.61
N PHE A 256 -5.45 10.71 -29.44
CA PHE A 256 -5.01 11.28 -28.16
C PHE A 256 -3.50 11.52 -28.11
N GLU A 257 -2.71 10.54 -28.56
CA GLU A 257 -1.24 10.66 -28.63
C GLU A 257 -0.82 11.73 -29.65
N ARG A 258 -1.52 11.86 -30.78
CA ARG A 258 -1.27 12.93 -31.77
C ARG A 258 -1.50 14.31 -31.17
N ASN A 259 -2.62 14.49 -30.47
CA ASN A 259 -2.95 15.75 -29.80
C ASN A 259 -1.94 16.09 -28.69
N ALA A 260 -1.52 15.10 -27.89
CA ALA A 260 -0.48 15.29 -26.88
C ALA A 260 0.89 15.67 -27.49
N CYS A 261 1.29 14.99 -28.58
CA CYS A 261 2.53 15.29 -29.31
C CYS A 261 2.50 16.71 -29.92
N LEU A 262 1.38 17.09 -30.55
CA LEU A 262 1.18 18.42 -31.12
C LEU A 262 1.25 19.52 -30.05
N ILE A 263 0.54 19.36 -28.93
CA ILE A 263 0.59 20.31 -27.81
C ILE A 263 2.04 20.45 -27.29
N HIS A 264 2.77 19.35 -27.14
CA HIS A 264 4.16 19.37 -26.70
C HIS A 264 5.10 20.09 -27.70
N LYS A 265 4.93 19.88 -29.01
CA LYS A 265 5.71 20.56 -30.05
C LYS A 265 5.35 22.06 -30.17
N LEU A 266 4.09 22.44 -29.94
CA LEU A 266 3.68 23.85 -29.84
C LEU A 266 4.30 24.53 -28.61
N GLN A 267 4.34 23.84 -27.45
CA GLN A 267 4.90 24.36 -26.20
C GLN A 267 6.44 24.54 -26.20
N THR A 268 7.16 23.99 -27.18
CA THR A 268 8.63 23.91 -27.19
C THR A 268 9.32 24.82 -28.21
N ARG A 269 8.59 25.56 -29.06
CA ARG A 269 9.14 26.62 -29.94
C ARG A 269 8.76 28.03 -29.46
N SER A 270 9.39 29.05 -30.05
CA SER A 270 9.48 30.41 -29.50
C SER A 270 8.29 31.33 -29.82
N SER A 271 8.33 32.54 -29.27
CA SER A 271 7.30 33.59 -29.24
C SER A 271 6.81 34.16 -30.59
N LYS A 272 7.06 33.47 -31.71
CA LYS A 272 6.47 33.76 -33.02
C LYS A 272 5.45 32.71 -33.50
N GLY A 273 5.43 31.50 -32.91
CA GLY A 273 4.54 30.43 -33.36
C GLY A 273 3.07 30.67 -33.04
N LEU A 274 2.75 31.04 -31.79
CA LEU A 274 1.37 31.22 -31.34
C LEU A 274 0.61 32.34 -32.11
N PRO A 275 1.18 33.53 -32.40
CA PRO A 275 0.50 34.53 -33.22
C PRO A 275 0.18 34.05 -34.65
N LEU A 276 1.06 33.27 -35.28
CA LEU A 276 0.81 32.70 -36.61
C LEU A 276 -0.32 31.67 -36.59
N PHE A 277 -0.38 30.83 -35.54
CA PHE A 277 -1.46 29.87 -35.35
C PHE A 277 -2.82 30.57 -35.11
N ILE A 278 -2.85 31.63 -34.31
CA ILE A 278 -4.05 32.45 -34.08
C ILE A 278 -4.52 33.14 -35.37
N GLN A 279 -3.59 33.62 -36.21
CA GLN A 279 -3.94 34.17 -37.53
C GLN A 279 -4.56 33.11 -38.45
N ALA A 280 -3.98 31.91 -38.55
CA ALA A 280 -4.53 30.81 -39.35
C ALA A 280 -5.95 30.39 -38.90
N LEU A 281 -6.25 30.47 -37.59
CA LEU A 281 -7.61 30.27 -37.08
C LEU A 281 -8.59 31.38 -37.50
N ARG A 282 -8.14 32.64 -37.60
CA ARG A 282 -8.97 33.74 -38.14
C ARG A 282 -9.17 33.60 -39.65
N ASP A 283 -8.12 33.27 -40.41
CA ASP A 283 -8.19 33.07 -41.87
C ASP A 283 -9.14 31.91 -42.26
N THR A 284 -9.30 30.92 -41.37
CA THR A 284 -10.27 29.82 -41.50
C THR A 284 -11.64 30.09 -40.84
N LYS A 285 -11.92 31.35 -40.47
CA LYS A 285 -13.17 31.85 -39.88
C LYS A 285 -13.54 31.28 -38.50
N GLN A 286 -12.54 30.87 -37.71
CA GLN A 286 -12.72 30.40 -36.32
C GLN A 286 -12.42 31.51 -35.30
N GLU A 287 -13.01 32.69 -35.52
CA GLU A 287 -12.77 33.92 -34.74
C GLU A 287 -12.98 33.72 -33.23
N ALA A 288 -14.08 33.09 -32.84
CA ALA A 288 -14.41 32.83 -31.42
C ALA A 288 -13.40 31.94 -30.68
N LEU A 289 -12.55 31.20 -31.42
CA LEU A 289 -11.48 30.35 -30.90
C LEU A 289 -10.15 31.11 -30.83
N ALA A 290 -9.86 31.93 -31.84
CA ALA A 290 -8.74 32.88 -31.83
C ALA A 290 -8.85 33.87 -30.66
N ASP A 291 -10.02 34.45 -30.45
CA ASP A 291 -10.28 35.43 -29.37
C ASP A 291 -10.18 34.80 -27.97
N LEU A 292 -10.49 33.50 -27.85
CA LEU A 292 -10.33 32.72 -26.61
C LEU A 292 -8.85 32.38 -26.31
N LEU A 293 -7.99 32.34 -27.34
CA LEU A 293 -6.54 32.25 -27.17
C LEU A 293 -5.89 33.61 -26.89
N GLU A 294 -6.45 34.72 -27.39
CA GLU A 294 -6.01 36.09 -27.08
C GLU A 294 -6.54 36.62 -25.72
N GLY A 295 -7.60 36.01 -25.18
CA GLY A 295 -8.02 36.19 -23.78
C GLY A 295 -9.00 37.33 -23.51
N ASN A 296 -9.67 37.87 -24.52
CA ASN A 296 -10.67 38.93 -24.38
C ASN A 296 -12.11 38.36 -24.39
N ARG A 297 -12.89 38.61 -23.34
CA ARG A 297 -14.36 38.58 -23.40
C ARG A 297 -14.97 39.50 -22.33
N GLN A 298 -15.87 40.39 -22.75
CA GLN A 298 -16.60 41.31 -21.86
C GLN A 298 -17.92 40.71 -21.34
N GLU A 299 -18.59 41.45 -20.46
CA GLU A 299 -19.73 41.02 -19.66
C GLU A 299 -21.09 41.02 -20.38
N SER A 300 -21.98 40.12 -19.95
CA SER A 300 -23.44 40.33 -19.91
C SER A 300 -24.02 39.34 -18.88
N GLN A 301 -24.25 39.75 -17.63
CA GLN A 301 -25.54 40.24 -17.09
C GLN A 301 -26.71 39.25 -17.23
N GLY A 302 -27.45 38.99 -16.14
CA GLY A 302 -28.78 38.39 -16.30
C GLY A 302 -29.50 37.60 -15.18
N LYS A 303 -29.27 37.84 -13.87
CA LYS A 303 -30.34 37.90 -12.83
C LYS A 303 -29.79 38.01 -11.40
N GLN A 304 -30.66 38.51 -10.50
CA GLN A 304 -30.39 38.87 -9.11
C GLN A 304 -31.65 38.53 -8.29
N GLU A 305 -31.47 37.94 -7.11
CA GLU A 305 -32.46 37.93 -6.02
C GLU A 305 -31.70 37.75 -4.69
N ASP A 306 -32.21 38.35 -3.61
CA ASP A 306 -31.36 38.86 -2.53
C ASP A 306 -30.86 37.83 -1.51
N ILE A 307 -29.61 38.01 -1.06
CA ILE A 307 -29.16 37.52 0.25
C ILE A 307 -28.57 38.69 1.06
N MET A 308 -29.20 38.93 2.21
CA MET A 308 -28.87 39.87 3.27
C MET A 308 -27.36 39.99 3.58
N ILE A 309 -26.84 41.22 3.54
CA ILE A 309 -25.43 41.53 3.81
C ILE A 309 -25.13 41.40 5.31
N LEU A 310 -24.11 40.61 5.64
CA LEU A 310 -23.35 40.70 6.89
C LEU A 310 -21.96 41.30 6.60
N PRO A 311 -21.34 42.03 7.55
CA PRO A 311 -20.19 42.88 7.27
C PRO A 311 -18.93 42.11 6.88
N GLN A 312 -18.22 42.61 5.87
CA GLN A 312 -16.96 42.04 5.38
C GLN A 312 -15.79 42.40 6.29
N SER A 313 -15.35 41.46 7.12
CA SER A 313 -14.02 41.49 7.75
C SER A 313 -13.48 40.06 7.95
N ALA A 314 -13.42 39.29 6.87
CA ALA A 314 -12.68 38.03 6.84
C ALA A 314 -11.22 38.32 6.45
N GLU A 315 -10.27 37.93 7.29
CA GLU A 315 -8.87 37.81 6.89
C GLU A 315 -8.74 36.78 5.75
N PRO A 316 -7.74 36.91 4.86
CA PRO A 316 -7.51 35.92 3.81
C PRO A 316 -7.32 34.52 4.43
N MET A 317 -8.20 33.59 4.06
CA MET A 317 -8.18 32.20 4.53
C MET A 317 -6.75 31.63 4.45
N PRO A 318 -6.21 31.05 5.54
CA PRO A 318 -4.83 30.58 5.57
C PRO A 318 -4.62 29.47 4.54
N ASP A 319 -3.53 29.54 3.79
CA ASP A 319 -3.16 28.49 2.84
C ASP A 319 -2.80 27.22 3.61
N LEU A 320 -3.75 26.28 3.66
CA LEU A 320 -3.61 25.00 4.34
C LEU A 320 -2.46 24.17 3.78
N SER A 321 -1.94 24.45 2.58
CA SER A 321 -0.76 23.77 2.05
C SER A 321 0.51 24.06 2.86
N THR A 322 0.55 25.18 3.59
CA THR A 322 1.64 25.52 4.52
C THR A 322 1.55 24.76 5.85
N VAL A 323 0.37 24.23 6.20
CA VAL A 323 0.13 23.47 7.43
C VAL A 323 0.50 22.00 7.20
N LYS A 324 1.48 21.50 7.96
CA LYS A 324 1.97 20.11 7.83
C LYS A 324 1.35 19.21 8.89
N VAL A 325 0.66 18.17 8.44
CA VAL A 325 0.02 17.15 9.29
C VAL A 325 0.75 15.82 9.16
N MET A 326 1.24 15.25 10.25
CA MET A 326 1.82 13.90 10.25
C MET A 326 0.72 12.85 10.47
N VAL A 327 0.67 11.83 9.60
CA VAL A 327 -0.20 10.66 9.78
C VAL A 327 0.67 9.45 10.08
N THR A 328 0.57 8.90 11.30
CA THR A 328 1.36 7.72 11.65
C THR A 328 0.72 6.45 11.07
N GLY A 329 1.50 5.58 10.43
CA GLY A 329 0.97 4.36 9.82
C GLY A 329 0.15 4.64 8.56
N ALA A 330 0.62 5.57 7.72
CA ALA A 330 -0.04 6.09 6.53
C ALA A 330 -0.45 5.03 5.48
N SER A 331 0.16 3.85 5.51
CA SER A 331 -0.17 2.70 4.64
C SER A 331 -1.17 1.71 5.23
N GLY A 332 -1.67 1.93 6.45
CA GLY A 332 -2.78 1.17 7.02
C GLY A 332 -4.14 1.66 6.52
N PHE A 333 -5.16 0.81 6.58
CA PHE A 333 -6.51 1.07 6.01
C PHE A 333 -7.08 2.45 6.36
N LEU A 334 -7.22 2.80 7.65
CA LEU A 334 -7.66 4.14 8.06
C LEU A 334 -6.59 5.23 7.77
N GLY A 335 -5.30 4.91 7.95
CA GLY A 335 -4.21 5.85 7.73
C GLY A 335 -4.18 6.41 6.30
N LEU A 336 -4.43 5.55 5.31
CA LEU A 336 -4.49 5.91 3.89
C LEU A 336 -5.68 6.82 3.57
N HIS A 337 -6.85 6.56 4.18
CA HIS A 337 -8.00 7.46 4.08
C HIS A 337 -7.76 8.80 4.79
N CYS A 338 -7.06 8.82 5.93
CA CYS A 338 -6.64 10.06 6.59
C CYS A 338 -5.68 10.88 5.70
N VAL A 339 -4.67 10.25 5.10
CA VAL A 339 -3.75 10.89 4.15
C VAL A 339 -4.52 11.49 2.97
N LYS A 340 -5.36 10.69 2.30
CA LYS A 340 -6.18 11.16 1.18
C LYS A 340 -7.08 12.33 1.58
N THR A 341 -7.76 12.24 2.73
CA THR A 341 -8.70 13.27 3.20
C THR A 341 -8.00 14.59 3.51
N LEU A 342 -6.82 14.55 4.14
CA LEU A 342 -5.98 15.73 4.37
C LEU A 342 -5.49 16.35 3.05
N LEU A 343 -5.01 15.54 2.11
CA LEU A 343 -4.53 16.02 0.80
C LEU A 343 -5.66 16.65 -0.03
N ASP A 344 -6.85 16.06 -0.03
CA ASP A 344 -8.03 16.61 -0.72
C ASP A 344 -8.61 17.85 -0.02
N THR A 345 -8.44 18.00 1.30
CA THR A 345 -8.91 19.20 2.05
C THR A 345 -7.91 20.35 2.05
N GLY A 346 -6.70 20.17 1.52
CA GLY A 346 -5.74 21.26 1.28
C GLY A 346 -4.42 21.16 2.03
N TYR A 347 -4.28 20.22 2.98
CA TYR A 347 -3.10 20.12 3.84
C TYR A 347 -1.88 19.52 3.14
N SER A 348 -0.69 19.86 3.64
CA SER A 348 0.54 19.08 3.38
C SER A 348 0.65 17.93 4.37
N VAL A 349 1.04 16.75 3.90
CA VAL A 349 0.97 15.52 4.69
C VAL A 349 2.33 14.84 4.82
N ARG A 350 2.72 14.49 6.04
CA ARG A 350 3.87 13.61 6.31
C ARG A 350 3.36 12.23 6.75
N GLY A 351 3.32 11.28 5.82
CA GLY A 351 2.94 9.91 6.13
C GLY A 351 4.12 9.12 6.70
N THR A 352 3.96 8.49 7.87
CA THR A 352 4.98 7.54 8.38
C THR A 352 4.64 6.09 8.04
N VAL A 353 5.66 5.34 7.64
CA VAL A 353 5.59 3.91 7.32
C VAL A 353 6.76 3.19 7.99
N ARG A 354 6.70 1.87 8.21
CA ARG A 354 7.83 1.11 8.77
C ARG A 354 9.03 1.00 7.82
N SER A 355 8.78 1.15 6.52
CA SER A 355 9.78 1.07 5.45
C SER A 355 9.25 1.81 4.22
N VAL A 356 10.04 2.70 3.63
CA VAL A 356 9.71 3.40 2.36
C VAL A 356 10.11 2.58 1.13
N SER A 357 10.97 1.57 1.30
CA SER A 357 11.34 0.63 0.24
C SER A 357 10.29 -0.47 -0.01
N ASN A 358 9.33 -0.67 0.90
CA ASN A 358 8.19 -1.56 0.68
C ASN A 358 7.19 -0.95 -0.30
N ALA A 359 7.46 -1.08 -1.60
CA ALA A 359 6.64 -0.52 -2.68
C ALA A 359 5.17 -0.94 -2.60
N GLN A 360 4.87 -2.19 -2.22
CA GLN A 360 3.49 -2.69 -2.08
C GLN A 360 2.66 -1.89 -1.06
N LYS A 361 3.24 -1.52 0.09
CA LYS A 361 2.55 -0.72 1.11
C LYS A 361 2.69 0.78 0.89
N VAL A 362 3.69 1.23 0.13
CA VAL A 362 4.00 2.64 -0.11
C VAL A 362 3.28 3.22 -1.33
N GLN A 363 3.15 2.46 -2.42
CA GLN A 363 2.60 2.97 -3.67
C GLN A 363 1.15 3.48 -3.53
N PRO A 364 0.21 2.77 -2.86
CA PRO A 364 -1.15 3.27 -2.65
C PRO A 364 -1.21 4.62 -1.91
N VAL A 365 -0.22 4.90 -1.04
CA VAL A 365 -0.11 6.19 -0.33
C VAL A 365 0.34 7.30 -1.29
N LYS A 366 1.19 6.99 -2.26
CA LYS A 366 1.58 7.93 -3.33
C LYS A 366 0.45 8.15 -4.35
N ASP A 367 -0.30 7.11 -4.69
CA ASP A 367 -1.36 7.14 -5.70
C ASP A 367 -2.54 8.07 -5.32
N VAL A 368 -2.71 8.36 -4.02
CA VAL A 368 -3.70 9.35 -3.54
C VAL A 368 -3.19 10.80 -3.55
N ASP A 369 -1.88 11.06 -3.72
CA ASP A 369 -1.34 12.42 -3.81
C ASP A 369 -1.37 12.96 -5.24
N LYS A 370 -2.48 13.62 -5.56
CA LYS A 370 -2.69 14.34 -6.83
C LYS A 370 -2.10 15.75 -6.84
N TYR A 371 -1.47 16.18 -5.75
CA TYR A 371 -1.12 17.58 -5.48
C TYR A 371 0.39 17.81 -5.29
N GLY A 372 1.17 16.74 -5.08
CA GLY A 372 2.61 16.82 -4.79
C GLY A 372 2.90 17.32 -3.37
N ARG A 373 2.00 17.03 -2.41
CA ARG A 373 2.05 17.50 -1.02
C ARG A 373 2.31 16.39 0.01
N LEU A 374 2.59 15.16 -0.44
CA LEU A 374 2.97 14.04 0.41
C LEU A 374 4.48 13.92 0.59
N GLU A 375 4.91 13.95 1.85
CA GLU A 375 6.22 13.52 2.31
C GLU A 375 6.08 12.14 2.98
N LEU A 376 6.99 11.20 2.69
CA LEU A 376 7.02 9.89 3.35
C LEU A 376 8.30 9.71 4.17
N MET A 377 8.16 9.22 5.40
CA MET A 377 9.28 8.95 6.30
C MET A 377 9.19 7.57 6.95
N GLU A 378 10.34 6.97 7.24
CA GLU A 378 10.42 5.73 8.03
C GLU A 378 10.27 6.02 9.53
N ALA A 379 9.32 5.35 10.18
CA ALA A 379 9.21 5.32 11.64
C ALA A 379 8.52 4.04 12.13
N ASP A 380 8.96 3.52 13.28
CA ASP A 380 8.34 2.36 13.93
C ASP A 380 8.02 2.68 15.40
N LEU A 381 6.84 2.25 15.85
CA LEU A 381 6.41 2.34 17.25
C LEU A 381 7.41 1.66 18.21
N LYS A 382 8.11 0.62 17.74
CA LYS A 382 9.17 -0.09 18.47
C LYS A 382 10.52 0.64 18.50
N GLN A 383 10.69 1.74 17.77
CA GLN A 383 11.95 2.49 17.66
C GLN A 383 11.78 3.95 18.12
N PRO A 384 11.99 4.27 19.42
CA PRO A 384 11.77 5.62 19.96
C PRO A 384 12.51 6.72 19.17
N ASN A 385 13.75 6.43 18.75
CA ASN A 385 14.61 7.40 18.07
C ASN A 385 14.11 7.81 16.67
N SER A 386 13.24 7.00 16.03
CA SER A 386 12.71 7.31 14.69
C SER A 386 11.77 8.52 14.68
N TRP A 387 11.10 8.79 15.81
CA TRP A 387 10.03 9.79 15.87
C TRP A 387 10.51 11.24 15.92
N LYS A 388 11.73 11.52 16.42
CA LYS A 388 12.23 12.91 16.51
C LYS A 388 12.36 13.57 15.13
N ALA A 389 12.82 12.81 14.12
CA ALA A 389 12.92 13.33 12.76
C ALA A 389 11.52 13.51 12.13
N ALA A 390 10.61 12.55 12.33
CA ALA A 390 9.27 12.57 11.77
C ALA A 390 8.40 13.72 12.31
N VAL A 391 8.53 14.07 13.59
CA VAL A 391 7.76 15.15 14.24
C VAL A 391 8.29 16.56 13.93
N LYS A 392 9.55 16.72 13.49
CA LYS A 392 10.16 18.05 13.31
C LYS A 392 9.50 18.86 12.20
N GLY A 393 8.94 20.03 12.54
CA GLY A 393 8.28 20.94 11.60
C GLY A 393 6.90 20.45 11.16
N VAL A 394 6.09 19.98 12.12
CA VAL A 394 4.75 19.43 11.95
C VAL A 394 3.81 20.16 12.90
N ASP A 395 2.71 20.70 12.38
CA ASP A 395 1.69 21.41 13.15
C ASP A 395 0.76 20.46 13.91
N TYR A 396 0.44 19.30 13.33
CA TYR A 396 -0.59 18.39 13.85
C TYR A 396 -0.21 16.92 13.63
N ILE A 397 -0.62 16.04 14.54
CA ILE A 397 -0.38 14.59 14.42
C ILE A 397 -1.72 13.83 14.46
N LEU A 398 -2.01 13.06 13.42
CA LEU A 398 -3.00 11.98 13.46
C LEU A 398 -2.28 10.67 13.82
N HIS A 399 -2.38 10.24 15.08
CA HIS A 399 -1.74 9.01 15.55
C HIS A 399 -2.65 7.80 15.30
N VAL A 400 -2.57 7.27 14.07
CA VAL A 400 -3.36 6.12 13.59
C VAL A 400 -2.60 4.79 13.73
N ALA A 401 -1.27 4.82 13.74
CA ALA A 401 -0.44 3.63 13.91
C ALA A 401 -0.70 2.93 15.25
N SER A 402 -0.94 1.63 15.20
CA SER A 402 -1.13 0.79 16.37
C SER A 402 -0.63 -0.62 16.03
N PRO A 403 -0.05 -1.38 16.98
CA PRO A 403 0.18 -2.80 16.74
C PRO A 403 -1.17 -3.51 16.56
N PHE A 404 -1.36 -4.14 15.41
CA PHE A 404 -2.46 -5.08 15.19
C PHE A 404 -1.84 -6.46 14.92
N PRO A 405 -2.18 -7.50 15.71
CA PRO A 405 -1.57 -8.81 15.59
C PRO A 405 -2.27 -9.62 14.48
N PRO A 406 -1.56 -10.55 13.83
CA PRO A 406 -2.21 -11.63 13.10
C PRO A 406 -3.25 -12.37 13.97
N PRO A 407 -4.37 -12.86 13.39
CA PRO A 407 -5.34 -13.67 14.12
C PRO A 407 -4.67 -14.88 14.79
N GLY A 408 -4.85 -15.00 16.10
CA GLY A 408 -4.31 -16.11 16.91
C GLY A 408 -2.98 -15.83 17.63
N THR A 409 -2.24 -14.77 17.28
CA THR A 409 -0.95 -14.41 17.91
C THR A 409 -1.08 -13.29 18.94
N VAL A 410 -2.18 -13.27 19.70
CA VAL A 410 -2.39 -12.26 20.75
C VAL A 410 -1.82 -12.77 22.07
N ASP A 411 -0.62 -12.30 22.41
CA ASP A 411 -0.07 -12.32 23.77
C ASP A 411 -0.13 -10.92 24.38
N ASP A 412 0.30 -10.76 25.64
CA ASP A 412 0.26 -9.46 26.32
C ASP A 412 1.38 -8.47 25.89
N SER A 413 2.34 -8.89 25.04
CA SER A 413 3.37 -7.98 24.50
C SER A 413 2.79 -6.92 23.56
N ILE A 414 1.57 -7.14 23.03
CA ILE A 414 0.80 -6.12 22.32
C ILE A 414 0.46 -4.93 23.21
N ILE A 415 0.20 -5.15 24.50
CA ILE A 415 -0.15 -4.10 25.46
C ILE A 415 1.05 -3.18 25.63
N THR A 416 2.22 -3.75 25.90
CA THR A 416 3.50 -3.02 25.96
C THR A 416 3.78 -2.26 24.66
N THR A 417 3.70 -2.95 23.50
CA THR A 417 3.96 -2.32 22.19
C THR A 417 3.00 -1.17 21.88
N ALA A 418 1.73 -1.25 22.31
CA ALA A 418 0.74 -0.20 22.09
C ALA A 418 0.98 1.01 23.01
N VAL A 419 1.22 0.78 24.29
CA VAL A 419 1.52 1.82 25.29
C VAL A 419 2.83 2.55 24.95
N GLU A 420 3.90 1.80 24.68
CA GLU A 420 5.20 2.37 24.30
C GLU A 420 5.12 3.13 22.98
N GLY A 421 4.42 2.60 21.97
CA GLY A 421 4.23 3.24 20.68
C GLY A 421 3.57 4.63 20.77
N VAL A 422 2.54 4.76 21.60
CA VAL A 422 1.91 6.06 21.92
C VAL A 422 2.91 6.96 22.64
N LEU A 423 3.54 6.48 23.71
CA LEU A 423 4.47 7.26 24.51
C LEU A 423 5.71 7.72 23.72
N HIS A 424 6.18 6.98 22.72
CA HIS A 424 7.28 7.37 21.85
C HIS A 424 6.92 8.58 20.97
N VAL A 425 5.73 8.60 20.38
CA VAL A 425 5.26 9.76 19.59
C VAL A 425 4.98 10.97 20.49
N PHE A 426 4.37 10.75 21.66
CA PHE A 426 4.04 11.84 22.59
C PHE A 426 5.31 12.47 23.20
N LYS A 427 6.34 11.68 23.53
CA LYS A 427 7.66 12.19 23.96
C LYS A 427 8.36 12.98 22.85
N ALA A 428 8.26 12.56 21.59
CA ALA A 428 8.80 13.31 20.46
C ALA A 428 8.04 14.63 20.22
N ALA A 429 6.71 14.63 20.35
CA ALA A 429 5.87 15.82 20.25
C ALA A 429 6.02 16.81 21.42
N ALA A 430 6.47 16.32 22.59
CA ALA A 430 6.78 17.14 23.78
C ALA A 430 8.21 17.69 23.80
N ALA A 431 9.04 17.41 22.79
CA ALA A 431 10.39 17.96 22.71
C ALA A 431 10.35 19.50 22.52
N SER A 432 11.33 20.22 23.06
CA SER A 432 11.37 21.69 23.00
C SER A 432 11.61 22.28 21.61
N ASP A 433 12.01 21.45 20.63
CA ASP A 433 12.09 21.79 19.20
C ASP A 433 10.86 21.33 18.39
N SER A 434 9.78 20.91 19.07
CA SER A 434 8.48 20.57 18.48
C SER A 434 7.65 21.80 18.13
N THR A 435 6.81 21.67 17.11
CA THR A 435 5.86 22.69 16.63
C THR A 435 4.40 22.19 16.67
N VAL A 436 4.18 21.03 17.29
CA VAL A 436 2.88 20.35 17.33
C VAL A 436 1.91 21.11 18.23
N LYS A 437 0.78 21.50 17.67
CA LYS A 437 -0.33 22.20 18.31
C LYS A 437 -1.35 21.23 18.89
N ARG A 438 -1.62 20.11 18.20
CA ARG A 438 -2.55 19.07 18.67
C ARG A 438 -2.18 17.67 18.14
N ILE A 439 -2.37 16.67 18.98
CA ILE A 439 -2.40 15.25 18.60
C ILE A 439 -3.85 14.76 18.61
N VAL A 440 -4.26 14.08 17.54
CA VAL A 440 -5.50 13.30 17.46
C VAL A 440 -5.14 11.82 17.52
N LEU A 441 -5.52 11.14 18.60
CA LEU A 441 -5.22 9.71 18.82
C LEU A 441 -6.37 8.82 18.33
N THR A 442 -6.05 7.80 17.52
CA THR A 442 -6.99 6.74 17.15
C THR A 442 -7.05 5.64 18.21
N SER A 443 -8.03 5.74 19.11
CA SER A 443 -8.39 4.69 20.06
C SER A 443 -9.40 3.71 19.43
N SER A 444 -10.44 3.28 20.15
CA SER A 444 -11.61 2.56 19.65
C SER A 444 -12.73 2.56 20.69
N VAL A 445 -13.96 2.22 20.29
CA VAL A 445 -15.06 1.91 21.22
C VAL A 445 -14.72 0.76 22.18
N VAL A 446 -13.76 -0.13 21.84
CA VAL A 446 -13.31 -1.20 22.75
C VAL A 446 -12.49 -0.70 23.96
N ALA A 447 -12.15 0.59 24.01
CA ALA A 447 -11.62 1.26 25.20
C ALA A 447 -12.71 1.83 26.13
N ILE A 448 -13.98 1.69 25.74
CA ILE A 448 -15.17 2.21 26.43
C ILE A 448 -16.08 1.05 26.87
N ALA A 449 -16.42 0.15 25.94
CA ALA A 449 -17.60 -0.71 26.03
C ALA A 449 -17.37 -2.14 26.54
N GLU A 450 -16.14 -2.56 26.81
CA GLU A 450 -15.81 -3.97 27.08
C GLU A 450 -15.63 -4.26 28.58
N GLY A 451 -15.78 -5.53 28.96
CA GLY A 451 -15.58 -6.02 30.33
C GLY A 451 -16.76 -5.80 31.30
N HIS A 452 -17.63 -4.84 31.01
CA HIS A 452 -18.82 -4.50 31.80
C HIS A 452 -19.83 -5.66 31.92
N LYS A 453 -20.63 -5.64 32.99
CA LYS A 453 -21.81 -6.50 33.11
C LYS A 453 -22.92 -5.97 32.18
N TYR A 454 -23.41 -6.81 31.28
CA TYR A 454 -24.46 -6.46 30.33
C TYR A 454 -25.76 -5.96 31.01
N ASP A 455 -26.18 -4.75 30.65
CA ASP A 455 -27.52 -4.20 30.86
C ASP A 455 -28.05 -3.62 29.53
N PRO A 456 -29.16 -4.12 28.96
CA PRO A 456 -29.74 -3.59 27.71
C PRO A 456 -30.23 -2.13 27.82
N LYS A 457 -30.31 -1.55 29.02
CA LYS A 457 -30.66 -0.14 29.23
C LYS A 457 -29.45 0.79 29.34
N GLN A 458 -28.24 0.24 29.46
CA GLN A 458 -27.03 1.07 29.54
C GLN A 458 -26.77 1.74 28.18
N VAL A 459 -26.55 3.06 28.21
CA VAL A 459 -25.98 3.82 27.09
C VAL A 459 -24.60 4.27 27.53
N LEU A 460 -23.59 3.87 26.78
CA LEU A 460 -22.19 4.18 27.08
C LEU A 460 -21.80 5.51 26.41
N THR A 461 -20.99 6.30 27.11
CA THR A 461 -20.58 7.65 26.71
C THR A 461 -19.05 7.76 26.63
N GLU A 462 -18.54 8.89 26.16
CA GLU A 462 -17.10 9.18 26.22
C GLU A 462 -16.49 9.20 27.63
N LYS A 463 -17.31 9.22 28.70
CA LYS A 463 -16.81 9.14 30.09
C LYS A 463 -16.49 7.71 30.52
N ASP A 464 -17.09 6.72 29.86
CA ASP A 464 -17.01 5.32 30.24
C ASP A 464 -15.71 4.66 29.77
N TRP A 465 -15.22 3.70 30.54
CA TRP A 465 -13.95 3.03 30.30
C TRP A 465 -14.11 1.52 30.44
N THR A 466 -13.51 0.78 29.51
CA THR A 466 -13.45 -0.69 29.54
C THR A 466 -12.82 -1.18 30.85
N ASP A 467 -13.44 -2.20 31.45
CA ASP A 467 -12.88 -2.88 32.61
C ASP A 467 -11.78 -3.86 32.19
N VAL A 468 -10.53 -3.44 32.38
CA VAL A 468 -9.32 -4.23 32.14
C VAL A 468 -9.08 -5.33 33.17
N THR A 469 -9.81 -5.34 34.29
CA THR A 469 -9.71 -6.38 35.33
C THR A 469 -10.63 -7.57 35.05
N SER A 470 -11.74 -7.34 34.33
CA SER A 470 -12.69 -8.38 33.91
C SER A 470 -12.01 -9.50 33.11
N SER A 471 -12.35 -10.74 33.47
CA SER A 471 -11.87 -11.96 32.79
C SER A 471 -12.46 -12.14 31.39
N HIS A 472 -13.45 -11.32 31.02
CA HIS A 472 -14.03 -11.28 29.68
C HIS A 472 -13.34 -10.28 28.74
N THR A 473 -12.44 -9.42 29.26
CA THR A 473 -11.71 -8.43 28.46
C THR A 473 -10.42 -9.05 27.91
N GLY A 474 -10.33 -9.17 26.59
CA GLY A 474 -9.15 -9.70 25.89
C GLY A 474 -7.97 -8.73 25.86
N SER A 475 -6.81 -9.23 25.42
CA SER A 475 -5.58 -8.44 25.40
C SER A 475 -5.56 -7.36 24.31
N TYR A 476 -6.40 -7.46 23.26
CA TYR A 476 -6.61 -6.37 22.29
C TYR A 476 -7.35 -5.20 22.95
N GLU A 477 -8.47 -5.49 23.60
CA GLU A 477 -9.31 -4.53 24.32
C GLU A 477 -8.50 -3.85 25.43
N LYS A 478 -7.71 -4.63 26.19
CA LYS A 478 -6.73 -4.12 27.17
C LYS A 478 -5.69 -3.21 26.52
N SER A 479 -5.08 -3.61 25.39
CA SER A 479 -4.04 -2.81 24.72
C SER A 479 -4.56 -1.45 24.28
N LYS A 480 -5.78 -1.38 23.70
CA LYS A 480 -6.43 -0.11 23.33
C LYS A 480 -6.76 0.73 24.56
N THR A 481 -7.33 0.11 25.59
CA THR A 481 -7.71 0.82 26.83
C THR A 481 -6.48 1.41 27.55
N LEU A 482 -5.40 0.64 27.68
CA LEU A 482 -4.20 1.05 28.40
C LEU A 482 -3.33 2.03 27.61
N ALA A 483 -3.24 1.89 26.28
CA ALA A 483 -2.55 2.87 25.43
C ALA A 483 -3.28 4.22 25.40
N GLU A 484 -4.62 4.23 25.44
CA GLU A 484 -5.39 5.48 25.54
C GLU A 484 -5.23 6.13 26.93
N ARG A 485 -5.27 5.35 28.02
CA ARG A 485 -4.98 5.87 29.37
C ARG A 485 -3.59 6.49 29.44
N ALA A 486 -2.55 5.80 28.94
CA ALA A 486 -1.18 6.31 28.89
C ALA A 486 -1.03 7.64 28.13
N ALA A 487 -1.86 7.89 27.11
CA ALA A 487 -1.91 9.19 26.42
C ALA A 487 -2.46 10.31 27.32
N TRP A 488 -3.57 10.05 28.01
CA TRP A 488 -4.16 11.00 28.96
C TRP A 488 -3.27 11.24 30.18
N ASP A 489 -2.66 10.18 30.70
CA ASP A 489 -1.69 10.25 31.81
C ASP A 489 -0.48 11.11 31.42
N PHE A 490 0.11 10.87 30.23
CA PHE A 490 1.22 11.68 29.73
C PHE A 490 0.86 13.17 29.65
N VAL A 491 -0.30 13.50 29.09
CA VAL A 491 -0.74 14.90 28.90
C VAL A 491 -1.09 15.59 30.23
N ARG A 492 -1.65 14.85 31.19
CA ARG A 492 -1.92 15.38 32.55
C ARG A 492 -0.64 15.71 33.31
N ASP A 493 0.35 14.81 33.23
CA ASP A 493 1.50 14.82 34.13
C ASP A 493 2.68 15.65 33.59
N ASN A 494 2.83 15.78 32.27
CA ASN A 494 3.96 16.47 31.63
C ASN A 494 3.63 17.92 31.22
N LYS A 495 3.32 18.78 32.21
CA LYS A 495 2.87 20.19 31.99
C LYS A 495 3.84 21.15 31.27
N GLY A 496 4.93 20.64 30.69
CA GLY A 496 5.87 21.39 29.84
C GLY A 496 5.68 21.19 28.33
N HIS A 497 4.78 20.31 27.88
CA HIS A 497 4.45 20.19 26.45
C HIS A 497 3.53 21.34 26.00
N GLN A 498 3.48 21.59 24.69
CA GLN A 498 2.67 22.67 24.09
C GLN A 498 1.45 22.16 23.28
N PHE A 499 1.28 20.84 23.14
CA PHE A 499 0.21 20.26 22.33
C PHE A 499 -1.06 19.92 23.12
N GLU A 500 -2.21 20.08 22.48
CA GLU A 500 -3.50 19.56 22.93
C GLU A 500 -3.68 18.07 22.55
N LEU A 501 -4.54 17.35 23.27
CA LEU A 501 -4.95 15.99 22.91
C LEU A 501 -6.45 15.95 22.62
N ALA A 502 -6.80 15.38 21.46
CA ALA A 502 -8.15 14.88 21.17
C ALA A 502 -8.07 13.37 20.90
N VAL A 503 -9.08 12.61 21.28
CA VAL A 503 -9.17 11.17 20.97
C VAL A 503 -10.41 10.90 20.13
N VAL A 504 -10.24 10.06 19.10
CA VAL A 504 -11.34 9.48 18.33
C VAL A 504 -11.42 8.00 18.68
N ASN A 505 -12.61 7.54 19.07
CA ASN A 505 -12.89 6.16 19.47
C ASN A 505 -13.75 5.49 18.38
N PRO A 506 -13.15 5.02 17.26
CA PRO A 506 -13.88 4.37 16.18
C PRO A 506 -14.52 3.04 16.58
N GLY A 507 -15.70 2.80 16.01
CA GLY A 507 -16.32 1.48 15.93
C GLY A 507 -15.58 0.53 14.99
N PHE A 508 -16.26 -0.54 14.57
CA PHE A 508 -15.82 -1.43 13.51
C PHE A 508 -15.79 -0.66 12.18
N ILE A 509 -14.58 -0.38 11.69
CA ILE A 509 -14.36 0.46 10.50
C ILE A 509 -14.60 -0.37 9.23
N VAL A 510 -15.61 0.04 8.46
CA VAL A 510 -16.01 -0.51 7.16
C VAL A 510 -15.89 0.56 6.08
N GLY A 511 -15.95 0.21 4.80
CA GLY A 511 -15.83 1.14 3.67
C GLY A 511 -14.72 0.77 2.69
N PRO A 512 -14.58 1.53 1.58
CA PRO A 512 -13.82 1.11 0.41
C PRO A 512 -12.32 1.01 0.65
N LEU A 513 -11.71 -0.05 0.11
CA LEU A 513 -10.27 -0.28 0.19
C LEU A 513 -9.53 0.57 -0.86
N LEU A 514 -8.61 1.42 -0.41
CA LEU A 514 -7.72 2.20 -1.29
C LEU A 514 -6.41 1.44 -1.62
N SER A 515 -6.31 0.17 -1.25
CA SER A 515 -5.14 -0.69 -1.46
C SER A 515 -5.57 -2.15 -1.52
N ALA A 516 -5.02 -2.91 -2.48
CA ALA A 516 -5.19 -4.37 -2.54
C ALA A 516 -4.37 -5.11 -1.44
N VAL A 517 -3.47 -4.41 -0.74
CA VAL A 517 -2.55 -5.00 0.23
C VAL A 517 -3.13 -4.92 1.64
N GLU A 518 -3.83 -5.98 2.04
CA GLU A 518 -4.34 -6.24 3.40
C GLU A 518 -5.19 -5.10 4.00
N GLY A 519 -6.49 -5.05 3.69
CA GLY A 519 -7.47 -4.12 4.28
C GLY A 519 -7.72 -4.25 5.79
N GLY A 520 -6.86 -4.96 6.52
CA GLY A 520 -6.96 -5.19 7.96
C GLY A 520 -8.09 -6.13 8.38
N THR A 521 -8.24 -6.27 9.69
CA THR A 521 -9.14 -7.27 10.32
C THR A 521 -10.61 -7.08 9.97
N SER A 522 -11.07 -5.86 9.67
CA SER A 522 -12.44 -5.62 9.22
C SER A 522 -12.67 -6.13 7.80
N ALA A 523 -11.77 -5.84 6.85
CA ALA A 523 -11.80 -6.45 5.53
C ALA A 523 -11.75 -7.99 5.62
N THR A 524 -10.88 -8.56 6.47
CA THR A 524 -10.81 -10.02 6.70
C THR A 524 -12.16 -10.62 7.13
N ILE A 525 -12.98 -9.91 7.89
CA ILE A 525 -14.34 -10.37 8.26
C ILE A 525 -15.28 -10.33 7.06
N ILE A 526 -15.25 -9.28 6.23
CA ILE A 526 -16.04 -9.21 4.99
C ILE A 526 -15.62 -10.32 4.00
N THR A 527 -14.32 -10.53 3.81
CA THR A 527 -13.75 -11.64 3.02
C THR A 527 -14.21 -13.00 3.56
N ARG A 528 -14.27 -13.20 4.89
CA ARG A 528 -14.79 -14.44 5.50
C ARG A 528 -16.28 -14.68 5.19
N PHE A 529 -17.09 -13.64 5.01
CA PHE A 529 -18.48 -13.78 4.53
C PHE A 529 -18.52 -14.14 3.05
N LEU A 530 -17.82 -13.41 2.19
CA LEU A 530 -17.80 -13.63 0.74
C LEU A 530 -17.28 -15.02 0.36
N LEU A 531 -16.24 -15.50 1.05
CA LEU A 531 -15.63 -16.82 0.85
C LEU A 531 -16.27 -17.95 1.69
N ASN A 532 -17.41 -17.70 2.37
CA ASN A 532 -18.11 -18.68 3.22
C ASN A 532 -17.22 -19.39 4.27
N GLN A 533 -16.24 -18.66 4.83
CA GLN A 533 -15.38 -19.15 5.92
C GLN A 533 -16.05 -19.04 7.29
N MET A 534 -17.25 -18.48 7.36
CA MET A 534 -18.09 -18.38 8.57
C MET A 534 -19.48 -19.00 8.31
N PRO A 535 -19.60 -20.34 8.23
CA PRO A 535 -20.81 -21.03 7.75
C PRO A 535 -22.08 -20.85 8.62
N ALA A 536 -21.95 -20.23 9.79
CA ALA A 536 -23.07 -19.70 10.56
C ALA A 536 -22.68 -18.38 11.25
N VAL A 537 -23.64 -17.46 11.34
CA VAL A 537 -23.43 -16.05 11.72
C VAL A 537 -23.80 -15.83 13.19
N PRO A 538 -22.89 -15.36 14.05
CA PRO A 538 -23.26 -15.00 15.43
C PRO A 538 -24.05 -13.69 15.43
N ARG A 539 -25.16 -13.65 16.18
CA ARG A 539 -25.99 -12.44 16.33
C ARG A 539 -25.33 -11.44 17.29
N LEU A 540 -24.25 -10.82 16.82
CA LEU A 540 -23.52 -9.75 17.49
C LEU A 540 -24.02 -8.38 17.04
N ASN A 541 -24.12 -7.45 17.98
CA ASN A 541 -24.36 -6.05 17.72
C ASN A 541 -23.02 -5.30 17.69
N MET A 542 -22.78 -4.53 16.63
CA MET A 542 -21.49 -3.91 16.35
C MET A 542 -21.68 -2.40 16.08
N PRO A 543 -21.11 -1.51 16.90
CA PRO A 543 -20.96 -0.11 16.52
C PRO A 543 -20.05 -0.05 15.29
N CYS A 544 -20.55 0.41 14.15
CA CYS A 544 -19.80 0.48 12.88
C CYS A 544 -19.62 1.93 12.43
N ILE A 545 -18.59 2.21 11.65
CA ILE A 545 -18.34 3.53 11.04
C ILE A 545 -17.75 3.36 9.64
N ASP A 546 -18.06 4.28 8.74
CA ASP A 546 -17.37 4.34 7.44
C ASP A 546 -15.94 4.86 7.62
N VAL A 547 -14.98 4.32 6.87
CA VAL A 547 -13.59 4.74 6.89
C VAL A 547 -13.40 6.19 6.40
N ARG A 548 -14.25 6.65 5.49
CA ARG A 548 -14.27 8.04 4.98
C ARG A 548 -14.73 9.01 6.07
N ASP A 549 -15.80 8.64 6.77
CA ASP A 549 -16.32 9.41 7.91
C ASP A 549 -15.35 9.37 9.09
N CYS A 550 -14.75 8.22 9.36
CA CYS A 550 -13.72 8.08 10.40
C CYS A 550 -12.49 8.96 10.10
N ALA A 551 -12.02 9.02 8.84
CA ALA A 551 -10.95 9.93 8.44
C ALA A 551 -11.37 11.41 8.59
N MET A 552 -12.58 11.77 8.16
CA MET A 552 -13.15 13.11 8.36
C MET A 552 -13.25 13.48 9.86
N ALA A 553 -13.62 12.54 10.73
CA ALA A 553 -13.67 12.75 12.17
C ALA A 553 -12.30 13.09 12.76
N HIS A 554 -11.22 12.47 12.25
CA HIS A 554 -9.86 12.80 12.67
C HIS A 554 -9.44 14.21 12.19
N VAL A 555 -9.75 14.58 10.95
CA VAL A 555 -9.47 15.94 10.43
C VAL A 555 -10.28 17.00 11.19
N ARG A 556 -11.54 16.74 11.54
CA ARG A 556 -12.34 17.70 12.32
C ARG A 556 -11.91 17.77 13.79
N ALA A 557 -11.51 16.66 14.41
CA ALA A 557 -10.95 16.66 15.77
C ALA A 557 -9.58 17.36 15.84
N MET A 558 -8.85 17.43 14.72
CA MET A 558 -7.61 18.19 14.59
C MET A 558 -7.85 19.71 14.63
N THR A 559 -8.99 20.19 14.11
CA THR A 559 -9.27 21.64 13.92
C THR A 559 -10.30 22.23 14.89
N ALA A 560 -11.31 21.49 15.33
CA ALA A 560 -12.39 22.02 16.18
C ALA A 560 -11.89 22.33 17.61
N PRO A 561 -11.99 23.56 18.13
CA PRO A 561 -11.48 23.91 19.47
C PRO A 561 -12.03 22.99 20.58
N GLU A 562 -13.33 22.71 20.54
CA GLU A 562 -14.08 21.96 21.56
C GLU A 562 -13.82 20.43 21.54
N ALA A 563 -12.94 19.97 20.64
CA ALA A 563 -12.42 18.60 20.61
C ALA A 563 -11.18 18.42 21.52
N ALA A 564 -10.48 19.50 21.87
CA ALA A 564 -9.33 19.43 22.78
C ALA A 564 -9.75 18.98 24.19
N GLY A 565 -8.92 18.16 24.83
CA GLY A 565 -9.19 17.60 26.17
C GLY A 565 -10.27 16.51 26.19
N HIS A 566 -10.75 16.05 25.04
CA HIS A 566 -11.90 15.17 24.95
C HIS A 566 -11.74 13.95 24.04
N ARG A 567 -12.53 12.92 24.35
CA ARG A 567 -12.78 11.73 23.53
C ARG A 567 -14.01 11.97 22.64
N HIS A 568 -14.20 11.15 21.61
CA HIS A 568 -15.32 11.21 20.67
C HIS A 568 -15.68 9.81 20.17
N ILE A 569 -16.88 9.32 20.48
CA ILE A 569 -17.37 8.03 19.95
C ILE A 569 -17.64 8.18 18.46
N CYS A 570 -16.87 7.46 17.64
CA CYS A 570 -16.93 7.54 16.18
C CYS A 570 -17.58 6.26 15.62
N ALA A 571 -18.90 6.19 15.75
CA ALA A 571 -19.75 5.11 15.27
C ALA A 571 -21.14 5.62 14.88
N ASN A 572 -21.75 5.02 13.87
CA ASN A 572 -23.17 5.20 13.58
C ASN A 572 -24.01 4.63 14.73
N GLN A 573 -25.19 5.21 14.95
CA GLN A 573 -26.21 4.68 15.85
C GLN A 573 -27.56 4.58 15.11
N PRO A 574 -28.36 3.52 15.34
CA PRO A 574 -28.06 2.37 16.19
C PRO A 574 -26.93 1.49 15.65
N SER A 575 -26.25 0.80 16.57
CA SER A 575 -25.24 -0.21 16.26
C SER A 575 -25.82 -1.35 15.38
N TYR A 576 -25.05 -1.78 14.38
CA TYR A 576 -25.50 -2.66 13.28
C TYR A 576 -25.29 -4.14 13.64
N TRP A 577 -26.24 -5.03 13.31
CA TRP A 577 -26.07 -6.45 13.61
C TRP A 577 -25.24 -7.16 12.54
N MET A 578 -24.35 -8.07 12.97
CA MET A 578 -23.61 -8.94 12.05
C MET A 578 -24.54 -9.84 11.20
N THR A 579 -25.77 -10.08 11.65
CA THR A 579 -26.79 -10.84 10.91
C THR A 579 -27.50 -10.00 9.85
N ASP A 580 -27.59 -8.68 10.04
CA ASP A 580 -28.11 -7.74 9.04
C ASP A 580 -27.03 -7.51 7.98
N LEU A 581 -25.77 -7.31 8.40
CA LEU A 581 -24.57 -7.28 7.56
C LEU A 581 -24.50 -8.49 6.62
N ALA A 582 -24.64 -9.69 7.17
CA ALA A 582 -24.65 -10.93 6.38
C ALA A 582 -25.82 -11.00 5.40
N THR A 583 -26.97 -10.40 5.74
CA THR A 583 -28.17 -10.36 4.88
C THR A 583 -28.01 -9.34 3.74
N ASP A 584 -27.42 -8.18 4.01
CA ASP A 584 -27.11 -7.17 3.01
C ASP A 584 -26.03 -7.64 2.02
N LEU A 585 -24.94 -8.25 2.51
CA LEU A 585 -23.95 -8.92 1.64
C LEU A 585 -24.57 -10.07 0.83
N ALA A 586 -25.49 -10.83 1.42
CA ALA A 586 -26.15 -11.93 0.72
C ALA A 586 -27.14 -11.46 -0.35
N ALA A 587 -27.73 -10.27 -0.21
CA ALA A 587 -28.59 -9.68 -1.23
C ALA A 587 -27.78 -9.24 -2.46
N GLU A 588 -26.63 -8.61 -2.23
CA GLU A 588 -25.79 -8.05 -3.29
C GLU A 588 -24.92 -9.11 -3.99
N PHE A 589 -24.23 -9.97 -3.22
CA PHE A 589 -23.16 -10.83 -3.76
C PHE A 589 -23.59 -12.26 -4.09
N ARG A 590 -24.73 -12.78 -3.62
CA ARG A 590 -25.23 -14.09 -4.07
C ARG A 590 -25.62 -14.12 -5.56
N PRO A 591 -26.26 -13.08 -6.14
CA PRO A 591 -26.45 -12.98 -7.59
C PRO A 591 -25.14 -13.02 -8.40
N LEU A 592 -24.04 -12.56 -7.80
CA LEU A 592 -22.69 -12.59 -8.37
C LEU A 592 -21.94 -13.91 -8.10
N GLY A 593 -22.61 -14.91 -7.50
CA GLY A 593 -22.07 -16.25 -7.26
C GLY A 593 -21.39 -16.46 -5.89
N TYR A 594 -21.28 -15.44 -5.03
CA TYR A 594 -20.64 -15.60 -3.72
C TYR A 594 -21.56 -16.31 -2.71
N PRO A 595 -21.13 -17.43 -2.08
CA PRO A 595 -21.97 -18.24 -1.20
C PRO A 595 -22.15 -17.66 0.21
N VAL A 596 -22.48 -16.36 0.32
CA VAL A 596 -22.58 -15.63 1.59
C VAL A 596 -23.56 -16.31 2.57
N PRO A 597 -23.13 -16.74 3.76
CA PRO A 597 -23.98 -17.42 4.73
C PRO A 597 -24.82 -16.44 5.57
N THR A 598 -26.13 -16.70 5.71
CA THR A 598 -27.06 -15.90 6.54
C THR A 598 -27.66 -16.65 7.72
N ARG A 599 -27.35 -17.94 7.90
CA ARG A 599 -27.92 -18.77 8.97
C ARG A 599 -27.32 -18.38 10.31
N GLN A 600 -28.15 -17.99 11.28
CA GLN A 600 -27.68 -17.63 12.61
C GLN A 600 -27.20 -18.86 13.41
N ILE A 601 -26.11 -18.73 14.18
CA ILE A 601 -25.70 -19.76 15.15
C ILE A 601 -26.42 -19.54 16.50
N PRO A 602 -27.12 -20.54 17.04
CA PRO A 602 -27.72 -20.44 18.37
C PRO A 602 -26.63 -20.34 19.46
N GLN A 603 -26.86 -19.51 20.49
CA GLN A 603 -25.86 -19.25 21.54
C GLN A 603 -25.36 -20.53 22.23
N MET A 604 -26.23 -21.51 22.49
CA MET A 604 -25.82 -22.81 23.05
C MET A 604 -24.80 -23.55 22.17
N VAL A 605 -24.92 -23.46 20.85
CA VAL A 605 -23.98 -24.08 19.90
C VAL A 605 -22.66 -23.30 19.89
N ALA A 606 -22.69 -21.98 19.98
CA ALA A 606 -21.48 -21.17 20.13
C ALA A 606 -20.75 -21.46 21.45
N CYS A 607 -21.47 -21.60 22.57
CA CYS A 607 -20.91 -22.01 23.85
C CYS A 607 -20.24 -23.40 23.78
N PHE A 608 -20.89 -24.37 23.13
CA PHE A 608 -20.34 -25.71 22.91
C PHE A 608 -19.07 -25.69 22.03
N LEU A 609 -19.10 -24.96 20.92
CA LEU A 609 -17.90 -24.76 20.08
C LEU A 609 -16.79 -24.02 20.84
N GLY A 610 -17.13 -23.15 21.80
CA GLY A 610 -16.19 -22.46 22.69
C GLY A 610 -15.39 -23.38 23.63
N ILE A 611 -15.72 -24.68 23.72
CA ILE A 611 -14.88 -25.69 24.37
C ILE A 611 -13.64 -26.00 23.51
N PHE A 612 -13.78 -25.96 22.18
CA PHE A 612 -12.77 -26.37 21.21
C PHE A 612 -12.12 -25.21 20.44
N MET A 613 -12.84 -24.09 20.28
CA MET A 613 -12.46 -22.95 19.43
C MET A 613 -12.37 -21.65 20.24
N LYS A 614 -11.20 -21.01 20.25
CA LYS A 614 -10.97 -19.74 20.97
C LYS A 614 -11.93 -18.63 20.52
N ASP A 615 -12.09 -18.45 19.21
CA ASP A 615 -12.98 -17.45 18.61
C ASP A 615 -14.44 -17.62 19.09
N ALA A 616 -14.96 -18.85 19.08
CA ALA A 616 -16.31 -19.15 19.56
C ALA A 616 -16.44 -18.88 21.07
N LYS A 617 -15.40 -19.17 21.87
CA LYS A 617 -15.38 -18.88 23.32
C LYS A 617 -15.44 -17.38 23.62
N ALA A 618 -14.75 -16.56 22.83
CA ALA A 618 -14.77 -15.10 22.97
C ALA A 618 -16.11 -14.48 22.51
N VAL A 619 -16.71 -15.05 21.46
CA VAL A 619 -17.96 -14.56 20.85
C VAL A 619 -19.22 -14.97 21.62
N ALA A 620 -19.28 -16.20 22.17
CA ALA A 620 -20.51 -16.77 22.74
C ALA A 620 -21.17 -15.94 23.87
N PRO A 621 -20.44 -15.28 24.79
CA PRO A 621 -21.05 -14.40 25.80
C PRO A 621 -21.79 -13.19 25.21
N ARG A 622 -21.36 -12.70 24.04
CA ARG A 622 -21.82 -11.45 23.41
C ARG A 622 -23.03 -11.63 22.48
N ILE A 623 -23.42 -12.88 22.20
CA ILE A 623 -24.54 -13.18 21.28
C ILE A 623 -25.86 -12.67 21.88
N ASN A 624 -26.67 -12.00 21.05
CA ASN A 624 -27.91 -11.30 21.38
C ASN A 624 -27.78 -10.09 22.33
N GLN A 625 -26.57 -9.65 22.66
CA GLN A 625 -26.36 -8.41 23.43
C GLN A 625 -26.39 -7.18 22.51
N ILE A 626 -26.93 -6.06 23.02
CA ILE A 626 -26.96 -4.76 22.36
C ILE A 626 -25.84 -3.87 22.91
N ILE A 627 -25.18 -3.08 22.05
CA ILE A 627 -24.18 -2.07 22.44
C ILE A 627 -24.71 -0.70 22.04
N SER A 628 -25.37 -0.03 22.97
CA SER A 628 -25.90 1.33 22.80
C SER A 628 -24.83 2.36 23.17
N LEU A 629 -24.51 3.26 22.25
CA LEU A 629 -23.52 4.33 22.47
C LEU A 629 -24.17 5.70 22.30
N ASP A 630 -23.79 6.67 23.12
CA ASP A 630 -24.01 8.09 22.83
C ASP A 630 -22.93 8.55 21.84
N ASN A 631 -23.33 9.13 20.70
CA ASN A 631 -22.42 9.76 19.74
C ASN A 631 -22.71 11.26 19.56
N SER A 632 -23.39 11.89 20.53
CA SER A 632 -23.76 13.30 20.50
C SER A 632 -22.57 14.22 20.26
N ARG A 633 -21.39 13.97 20.86
CA ARG A 633 -20.17 14.76 20.60
C ARG A 633 -19.70 14.68 19.15
N LEU A 634 -19.77 13.51 18.49
CA LEU A 634 -19.45 13.38 17.05
C LEU A 634 -20.38 14.28 16.21
N ARG A 635 -21.66 14.35 16.57
CA ARG A 635 -22.67 15.17 15.89
C ARG A 635 -22.52 16.67 16.17
N THR A 636 -22.25 17.06 17.42
CA THR A 636 -22.29 18.47 17.86
C THR A 636 -20.93 19.16 17.85
N VAL A 637 -19.86 18.50 18.32
CA VAL A 637 -18.50 19.07 18.39
C VAL A 637 -17.77 18.88 17.07
N LEU A 638 -17.91 17.71 16.45
CA LEU A 638 -17.29 17.44 15.14
C LEU A 638 -18.26 17.74 13.97
N GLY A 639 -19.49 18.20 14.24
CA GLY A 639 -20.45 18.61 13.21
C GLY A 639 -20.85 17.49 12.23
N MET A 640 -20.71 16.23 12.61
CA MET A 640 -20.96 15.08 11.72
C MET A 640 -22.38 14.55 11.90
N THR A 641 -23.33 15.27 11.31
CA THR A 641 -24.77 14.93 11.33
C THR A 641 -25.11 13.74 10.44
N ASP A 642 -24.48 13.67 9.26
CA ASP A 642 -24.91 12.81 8.14
C ASP A 642 -23.85 11.76 7.84
N LEU A 643 -23.77 10.76 8.72
CA LEU A 643 -22.86 9.62 8.58
C LEU A 643 -23.33 8.67 7.46
N THR A 644 -22.38 8.10 6.73
CA THR A 644 -22.64 7.13 5.65
C THR A 644 -23.39 5.90 6.19
N PRO A 645 -24.49 5.45 5.57
CA PRO A 645 -25.24 4.29 6.04
C PRO A 645 -24.40 3.00 6.07
N GLN A 646 -24.46 2.26 7.19
CA GLN A 646 -23.62 1.09 7.45
C GLN A 646 -23.68 0.03 6.33
N LYS A 647 -24.88 -0.19 5.75
CA LYS A 647 -25.08 -1.07 4.59
C LYS A 647 -24.21 -0.66 3.40
N LYS A 648 -24.19 0.63 3.06
CA LYS A 648 -23.38 1.16 1.96
C LYS A 648 -21.89 0.96 2.26
N SER A 649 -21.44 1.29 3.47
CA SER A 649 -20.04 1.10 3.88
C SER A 649 -19.59 -0.37 3.79
N VAL A 650 -20.48 -1.33 4.07
CA VAL A 650 -20.17 -2.76 3.92
C VAL A 650 -20.13 -3.20 2.45
N ILE A 651 -21.05 -2.72 1.61
CA ILE A 651 -21.06 -3.03 0.18
C ILE A 651 -19.86 -2.39 -0.53
N ASP A 652 -19.59 -1.11 -0.26
CA ASP A 652 -18.42 -0.38 -0.75
C ASP A 652 -17.07 -1.03 -0.32
N MET A 653 -17.06 -1.89 0.72
CA MET A 653 -15.88 -2.65 1.18
C MET A 653 -15.76 -4.04 0.55
N ALA A 654 -16.85 -4.56 0.00
CA ALA A 654 -16.95 -5.91 -0.56
C ALA A 654 -16.74 -5.94 -2.10
N HIS A 655 -16.81 -4.77 -2.74
CA HIS A 655 -16.34 -4.52 -4.10
C HIS A 655 -14.83 -4.18 -4.13
#